data_AF-E2BUY1-F1
#
_entry.id   AF-E2BUY1-F1
#
_cell.length_a   1.000
_cell.length_b   1.000
_cell.length_c   1.000
_cell.angle_alpha   90.00
_cell.angle_beta   90.00
_cell.angle_gamma   90.00
#
_symmetry.space_group_name_H-M   'P 1'
#
loop_
_entity.id
_entity.type
_entity.pdbx_description
1 polymer ?
#
loop_
_entity_poly.entity_id
_entity_poly.type
_entity_poly.pdbx_seq_one_letter_code
_entity_poly.pdbx_strand_id
1 'polypeptide(L)'
;MTTADIDVILNQLGWQDGFRIPVANEENKRLEEEVIRKTECRMSLNTKLESLEERLKMIKKHAADIVLRYEFNQKLLAEHSIQLEAEDHLYHLSVNMESSLRQETHEFEKERTQVNYRISSVEKNLLRMGEKLVETKQMVHFDEDSLRKWEETLARKEEDNQLIESYMKQDTQKYKELEQQRQKLSTELETYRQVIIKAVDEAQELEIVLDRTAKLYMEALKERRQMINQWTQSVNVLRQKDNDIQNCLKEVEALQEIDKEKKRNLREVEQFLKDQIVNNRQLEESIKQSEKELAAIRDKQRKVTEIIGSYNIEVYHQKKLVADLARRVQQVRTNVKRKKIEINDKHTKMDNYKKRMEDLTSTLQEIEDQKLNVEERTKRLEKMIEHNEKRKATIIKESKHLQFMILCATNKIAELEHERKTLQMQTQCEHKKIDLLAVLLAKEKKLLDDKKEILYQADFNLEKCEMKLERIRGFEHDKSESEKKQQRIEELQAVLSEKTATSKLLQSQITTLEHDMRMISNCLTNENDEIERLRSKKQDLLLLLDGGEKRLKVAQSRNEERQVEENIMRLRVSQLERMTSNVSDKVYNLEKYRLHLEAALKERAAEITAQKEALIVQKRIANNECSELRVAVAERKSRIRQLQARYDTSVAASGATPAGVPMSTAYLKIQSAQERYLLREQGDKLDEAIRRTEQEIRSMENTLRVVNICNDKYKDSLSAVDQDGPEQTEQRRLDEQLREVQQKQDQRQSQLQRLFDELQKTQNDYSQLLNDIEKAKEEREDKQRFLSSVEKQVAEQGEKISRADKCLRKVQKDIQNLYLYKKDDIVLLQQREVKLRELQEQNALVLQDIAEFTIRHVEAEAYVKKLLMAKNIELPSFSPSIRSPISSCGSSAGSTEQALKCTSHMSVFTSSRESIGSIIKIEPRFERSQSKDHFNNN
;
A
#
# COMPACT_ATOMS: atom_id res chain seq x y z
N MET A 1 -16.94 60.52 62.85
CA MET A 1 -15.71 61.26 62.48
C MET A 1 -15.36 60.89 61.05
N THR A 2 -14.84 61.84 60.28
CA THR A 2 -14.41 61.64 58.89
C THR A 2 -13.03 60.99 58.86
N THR A 3 -12.66 60.29 57.79
CA THR A 3 -11.38 59.55 57.72
C THR A 3 -10.17 60.48 57.80
N ALA A 4 -10.24 61.64 57.17
CA ALA A 4 -9.16 62.64 57.16
C ALA A 4 -8.75 63.13 58.56
N ASP A 5 -9.67 63.18 59.53
CA ASP A 5 -9.38 63.59 60.90
C ASP A 5 -8.49 62.58 61.65
N ILE A 6 -8.53 61.30 61.22
CA ILE A 6 -7.81 60.19 61.88
C ILE A 6 -6.35 60.16 61.41
N ASP A 7 -6.09 60.31 60.10
CA ASP A 7 -4.73 60.29 59.55
C ASP A 7 -3.84 61.42 60.10
N VAL A 8 -4.39 62.63 60.28
CA VAL A 8 -3.64 63.75 60.86
C VAL A 8 -3.19 63.45 62.29
N ILE A 9 -4.02 62.77 63.08
CA ILE A 9 -3.70 62.37 64.46
C ILE A 9 -2.65 61.25 64.47
N LEU A 10 -2.75 60.25 63.59
CA LEU A 10 -1.77 59.16 63.48
C LEU A 10 -0.37 59.68 63.09
N ASN A 11 -0.30 60.65 62.17
CA ASN A 11 0.96 61.25 61.75
C ASN A 11 1.63 62.05 62.88
N GLN A 12 0.85 62.80 63.69
CA GLN A 12 1.38 63.53 64.86
C GLN A 12 1.93 62.62 65.97
N LEU A 13 1.55 61.34 66.00
CA LEU A 13 2.00 60.35 66.98
C LEU A 13 3.17 59.48 66.48
N GLY A 14 3.69 59.75 65.28
CA GLY A 14 4.88 59.08 64.73
C GLY A 14 4.61 57.67 64.19
N TRP A 15 3.36 57.35 63.84
CA TRP A 15 2.92 56.03 63.36
C TRP A 15 2.62 56.03 61.85
N GLN A 16 3.49 56.69 61.07
CA GLN A 16 3.32 56.87 59.63
C GLN A 16 4.20 55.94 58.78
N ASP A 17 5.25 55.35 59.36
CA ASP A 17 6.28 54.62 58.62
C ASP A 17 6.53 53.22 59.23
N GLY A 18 6.26 52.16 58.47
CA GLY A 18 6.49 50.76 58.83
C GLY A 18 5.56 50.14 59.89
N PHE A 19 6.03 49.06 60.52
CA PHE A 19 5.27 48.11 61.36
C PHE A 19 4.84 48.64 62.75
N ARG A 20 4.59 49.95 62.92
CA ARG A 20 4.35 50.58 64.23
C ARG A 20 2.87 50.85 64.49
N ILE A 21 2.27 50.04 65.36
CA ILE A 21 0.83 50.10 65.69
C ILE A 21 0.57 51.02 66.91
N PRO A 22 -0.44 51.92 66.84
CA PRO A 22 -0.87 52.80 67.94
C PRO A 22 -1.01 52.17 69.34
N VAL A 23 -1.46 50.91 69.41
CA VAL A 23 -1.74 50.17 70.65
C VAL A 23 -1.02 48.81 70.63
N ALA A 24 0.28 48.84 70.37
CA ALA A 24 1.13 47.65 70.49
C ALA A 24 1.33 47.26 71.98
N ASN A 25 0.73 46.14 72.38
CA ASN A 25 1.02 45.40 73.61
C ASN A 25 2.52 45.02 73.69
N GLU A 26 3.01 44.77 74.91
CA GLU A 26 4.41 44.37 75.20
C GLU A 26 4.90 43.16 74.38
N GLU A 27 3.99 42.28 73.95
CA GLU A 27 4.30 41.17 73.04
C GLU A 27 4.51 41.66 71.61
N ASN A 28 3.65 42.54 71.09
CA ASN A 28 3.78 43.07 69.73
C ASN A 28 5.05 43.92 69.55
N LYS A 29 5.50 44.64 70.58
CA LYS A 29 6.81 45.33 70.54
C LYS A 29 7.99 44.36 70.50
N ARG A 30 7.96 43.30 71.32
CA ARG A 30 8.98 42.24 71.27
C ARG A 30 8.95 41.46 69.96
N LEU A 31 7.79 41.35 69.31
CA LEU A 31 7.65 40.82 67.95
C LEU A 31 8.23 41.76 66.90
N GLU A 32 8.11 43.09 67.03
CA GLU A 32 8.78 44.07 66.14
C GLU A 32 10.31 43.91 66.22
N GLU A 33 10.87 43.84 67.44
CA GLU A 33 12.30 43.57 67.68
C GLU A 33 12.72 42.17 67.24
N GLU A 34 11.83 41.17 67.29
CA GLU A 34 12.08 39.85 66.74
C GLU A 34 12.08 39.88 65.21
N VAL A 35 11.15 40.58 64.55
CA VAL A 35 11.13 40.74 63.08
C VAL A 35 12.44 41.36 62.58
N ILE A 36 12.97 42.39 63.23
CA ILE A 36 14.26 43.00 62.88
C ILE A 36 15.41 41.99 63.01
N ARG A 37 15.50 41.27 64.14
CA ARG A 37 16.51 40.20 64.30
C ARG A 37 16.32 39.05 63.30
N LYS A 38 15.10 38.79 62.83
CA LYS A 38 14.80 37.75 61.82
C LYS A 38 15.13 38.22 60.41
N THR A 39 15.02 39.51 60.07
CA THR A 39 15.46 40.03 58.76
C THR A 39 16.98 40.07 58.66
N GLU A 40 17.69 40.48 59.72
CA GLU A 40 19.15 40.33 59.80
C GLU A 40 19.59 38.85 59.70
N CYS A 41 18.92 37.97 60.47
CA CYS A 41 19.15 36.54 60.38
C CYS A 41 18.88 36.00 58.97
N ARG A 42 17.82 36.44 58.29
CA ARG A 42 17.50 36.09 56.89
C ARG A 42 18.63 36.49 55.94
N MET A 43 19.23 37.68 56.08
CA MET A 43 20.40 38.06 55.26
C MET A 43 21.62 37.15 55.54
N SER A 44 21.84 36.79 56.82
CA SER A 44 22.89 35.82 57.20
C SER A 44 22.60 34.37 56.76
N LEU A 45 21.33 34.06 56.46
CA LEU A 45 20.88 32.77 55.96
C LEU A 45 20.90 32.73 54.42
N ASN A 46 20.64 33.84 53.72
CA ASN A 46 20.78 33.92 52.26
C ASN A 46 22.24 33.76 51.84
N THR A 47 23.19 34.42 52.49
CA THR A 47 24.63 34.22 52.21
C THR A 47 25.11 32.80 52.50
N LYS A 48 24.52 32.14 53.51
CA LYS A 48 24.71 30.69 53.74
C LYS A 48 24.03 29.85 52.65
N LEU A 49 22.82 30.21 52.21
CA LEU A 49 22.10 29.55 51.12
C LEU A 49 22.91 29.58 49.84
N GLU A 50 23.47 30.73 49.45
CA GLU A 50 24.34 30.91 48.28
C GLU A 50 25.55 29.98 48.33
N SER A 51 26.29 29.97 49.45
CA SER A 51 27.44 29.05 49.63
C SER A 51 27.04 27.57 49.65
N LEU A 52 25.83 27.26 50.16
CA LEU A 52 25.26 25.92 50.12
C LEU A 52 24.82 25.55 48.71
N GLU A 53 24.31 26.49 47.91
CA GLU A 53 23.94 26.29 46.51
C GLU A 53 25.15 26.09 45.60
N GLU A 54 26.26 26.80 45.83
CA GLU A 54 27.52 26.53 45.16
C GLU A 54 28.03 25.12 45.50
N ARG A 55 27.98 24.75 46.78
CA ARG A 55 28.27 23.38 47.21
C ARG A 55 27.28 22.37 46.59
N LEU A 56 26.01 22.72 46.42
CA LEU A 56 24.98 21.89 45.78
C LEU A 56 25.21 21.77 44.26
N LYS A 57 25.69 22.83 43.59
CA LYS A 57 26.13 22.81 42.19
C LYS A 57 27.35 21.89 42.02
N MET A 58 28.31 21.94 42.94
CA MET A 58 29.46 21.02 42.96
C MET A 58 29.05 19.57 43.24
N ILE A 59 28.14 19.34 44.21
CA ILE A 59 27.58 18.02 44.49
C ILE A 59 26.74 17.51 43.31
N LYS A 60 25.99 18.37 42.60
CA LYS A 60 25.26 18.00 41.37
C LYS A 60 26.20 17.61 40.22
N LYS A 61 27.32 18.31 40.03
CA LYS A 61 28.36 17.88 39.08
C LYS A 61 28.94 16.52 39.48
N HIS A 62 29.34 16.36 40.74
CA HIS A 62 29.87 15.09 41.21
C HIS A 62 28.84 13.95 41.16
N ALA A 63 27.55 14.24 41.38
CA ALA A 63 26.47 13.29 41.21
C ALA A 63 26.26 12.93 39.73
N ALA A 64 26.42 13.86 38.79
CA ALA A 64 26.44 13.55 37.36
C ALA A 64 27.66 12.68 36.99
N ASP A 65 28.85 12.96 37.53
CA ASP A 65 30.02 12.09 37.37
C ASP A 65 29.81 10.69 37.95
N ILE A 66 29.11 10.59 39.09
CA ILE A 66 28.70 9.33 39.72
C ILE A 66 27.65 8.63 38.86
N VAL A 67 26.68 9.33 38.27
CA VAL A 67 25.69 8.75 37.34
C VAL A 67 26.37 8.23 36.08
N LEU A 68 27.31 8.97 35.48
CA LEU A 68 28.08 8.49 34.32
C LEU A 68 28.95 7.26 34.67
N ARG A 69 29.55 7.22 35.88
CA ARG A 69 30.25 6.02 36.40
C ARG A 69 29.29 4.89 36.70
N TYR A 70 28.08 5.17 37.19
CA TYR A 70 27.05 4.19 37.46
C TYR A 70 26.51 3.61 36.15
N GLU A 71 26.24 4.40 35.12
CA GLU A 71 25.87 3.94 33.78
C GLU A 71 26.98 3.10 33.14
N PHE A 72 28.25 3.50 33.30
CA PHE A 72 29.39 2.71 32.82
C PHE A 72 29.49 1.37 33.56
N ASN A 73 29.38 1.39 34.89
CA ASN A 73 29.37 0.18 35.71
C ASN A 73 28.11 -0.68 35.45
N GLN A 74 26.97 -0.08 35.11
CA GLN A 74 25.73 -0.78 34.78
C GLN A 74 25.83 -1.44 33.40
N LYS A 75 26.49 -0.79 32.43
CA LYS A 75 26.86 -1.42 31.15
C LYS A 75 27.84 -2.58 31.38
N LEU A 76 28.87 -2.39 32.19
CA LEU A 76 29.82 -3.45 32.55
C LEU A 76 29.13 -4.62 33.30
N LEU A 77 28.20 -4.33 34.21
CA LEU A 77 27.39 -5.34 34.91
C LEU A 77 26.37 -6.01 33.98
N ALA A 78 25.86 -5.33 32.94
CA ALA A 78 24.99 -5.93 31.94
C ALA A 78 25.78 -6.86 31.00
N GLU A 79 26.98 -6.46 30.55
CA GLU A 79 27.89 -7.34 29.79
C GLU A 79 28.32 -8.54 30.65
N HIS A 80 28.60 -8.35 31.95
CA HIS A 80 28.84 -9.46 32.87
C HIS A 80 27.59 -10.30 33.16
N SER A 81 26.38 -9.74 33.14
CA SER A 81 25.12 -10.50 33.23
C SER A 81 24.96 -11.37 31.98
N ILE A 82 25.16 -10.82 30.79
CA ILE A 82 25.10 -11.55 29.51
C ILE A 82 26.19 -12.65 29.46
N GLN A 83 27.38 -12.39 29.99
CA GLN A 83 28.42 -13.42 30.16
C GLN A 83 28.00 -14.50 31.14
N LEU A 84 27.43 -14.14 32.30
CA LEU A 84 27.00 -15.08 33.32
C LEU A 84 25.76 -15.88 32.87
N GLU A 85 24.85 -15.29 32.12
CA GLU A 85 23.72 -15.96 31.44
C GLU A 85 24.21 -16.91 30.34
N ALA A 86 25.30 -16.58 29.63
CA ALA A 86 25.93 -17.49 28.68
C ALA A 86 26.69 -18.64 29.37
N GLU A 87 27.40 -18.37 30.46
CA GLU A 87 28.04 -19.39 31.31
C GLU A 87 27.00 -20.28 32.00
N ASP A 88 25.89 -19.72 32.49
CA ASP A 88 24.78 -20.45 33.09
C ASP A 88 24.01 -21.27 32.06
N HIS A 89 23.83 -20.78 30.82
CA HIS A 89 23.30 -21.57 29.71
C HIS A 89 24.26 -22.73 29.35
N LEU A 90 25.58 -22.51 29.34
CA LEU A 90 26.57 -23.57 29.12
C LEU A 90 26.61 -24.57 30.28
N TYR A 91 26.45 -24.10 31.52
CA TYR A 91 26.32 -24.94 32.71
C TYR A 91 25.02 -25.75 32.68
N HIS A 92 23.89 -25.15 32.33
CA HIS A 92 22.61 -25.85 32.14
C HIS A 92 22.68 -26.87 31.00
N LEU A 93 23.36 -26.58 29.88
CA LEU A 93 23.64 -27.60 28.85
C LEU A 93 24.49 -28.74 29.42
N SER A 94 25.52 -28.43 30.22
CA SER A 94 26.37 -29.44 30.86
C SER A 94 25.62 -30.26 31.91
N VAL A 95 24.71 -29.67 32.69
CA VAL A 95 23.85 -30.34 33.69
C VAL A 95 22.73 -31.13 33.02
N ASN A 96 22.21 -30.68 31.87
CA ASN A 96 21.26 -31.44 31.06
C ASN A 96 21.94 -32.64 30.38
N MET A 97 23.19 -32.48 29.92
CA MET A 97 24.00 -33.60 29.45
C MET A 97 24.34 -34.57 30.59
N GLU A 98 24.71 -34.07 31.77
CA GLU A 98 24.97 -34.91 32.94
C GLU A 98 23.70 -35.62 33.43
N SER A 99 22.53 -34.95 33.44
CA SER A 99 21.27 -35.56 33.85
C SER A 99 20.77 -36.59 32.85
N SER A 100 20.99 -36.36 31.54
CA SER A 100 20.78 -37.36 30.49
C SER A 100 21.68 -38.58 30.68
N LEU A 101 22.99 -38.39 30.87
CA LEU A 101 23.95 -39.46 31.15
C LEU A 101 23.66 -40.20 32.47
N ARG A 102 23.18 -39.49 33.51
CA ARG A 102 22.71 -40.08 34.77
C ARG A 102 21.41 -40.86 34.58
N GLN A 103 20.48 -40.39 33.75
CA GLN A 103 19.28 -41.13 33.40
C GLN A 103 19.62 -42.39 32.61
N GLU A 104 20.47 -42.31 31.59
CA GLU A 104 20.97 -43.45 30.82
C GLU A 104 21.68 -44.46 31.73
N THR A 105 22.56 -43.99 32.63
CA THR A 105 23.19 -44.82 33.67
C THR A 105 22.14 -45.50 34.55
N HIS A 106 21.11 -44.77 34.99
CA HIS A 106 20.07 -45.31 35.87
C HIS A 106 19.07 -46.23 35.13
N GLU A 107 18.92 -46.08 33.82
CA GLU A 107 18.21 -47.02 32.95
C GLU A 107 19.02 -48.31 32.79
N PHE A 108 20.34 -48.24 32.56
CA PHE A 108 21.22 -49.41 32.62
C PHE A 108 21.24 -50.05 34.02
N GLU A 109 21.13 -49.30 35.11
CA GLU A 109 20.93 -49.86 36.47
C GLU A 109 19.57 -50.56 36.62
N LYS A 110 18.49 -50.01 36.06
CA LYS A 110 17.15 -50.65 36.04
C LYS A 110 17.15 -51.92 35.21
N GLU A 111 17.78 -51.92 34.04
CA GLU A 111 17.97 -53.12 33.23
C GLU A 111 18.80 -54.16 33.98
N ARG A 112 19.94 -53.75 34.55
CA ARG A 112 20.81 -54.64 35.34
C ARG A 112 20.11 -55.22 36.57
N THR A 113 19.31 -54.43 37.28
CA THR A 113 18.53 -54.91 38.43
C THR A 113 17.32 -55.75 38.01
N GLN A 114 16.67 -55.46 36.88
CA GLN A 114 15.63 -56.32 36.32
C GLN A 114 16.21 -57.65 35.81
N VAL A 115 17.39 -57.65 35.18
CA VAL A 115 18.12 -58.86 34.78
C VAL A 115 18.53 -59.66 36.01
N ASN A 116 19.11 -59.02 37.04
CA ASN A 116 19.42 -59.70 38.31
C ASN A 116 18.15 -60.26 38.98
N TYR A 117 17.03 -59.54 38.97
CA TYR A 117 15.76 -60.04 39.51
C TYR A 117 15.21 -61.21 38.68
N ARG A 118 15.34 -61.18 37.35
CA ARG A 118 14.98 -62.31 36.46
C ARG A 118 15.87 -63.52 36.77
N ILE A 119 17.18 -63.34 36.94
CA ILE A 119 18.12 -64.39 37.35
C ILE A 119 17.71 -64.96 38.72
N SER A 120 17.60 -64.14 39.76
CA SER A 120 17.20 -64.59 41.10
C SER A 120 15.78 -65.17 41.17
N SER A 121 14.88 -64.77 40.27
CA SER A 121 13.56 -65.39 40.11
C SER A 121 13.66 -66.76 39.46
N VAL A 122 14.47 -66.91 38.40
CA VAL A 122 14.77 -68.20 37.76
C VAL A 122 15.48 -69.15 38.74
N GLU A 123 16.47 -68.67 39.50
CA GLU A 123 17.13 -69.44 40.56
C GLU A 123 16.14 -69.92 41.63
N LYS A 124 15.30 -69.02 42.16
CA LYS A 124 14.23 -69.37 43.13
C LYS A 124 13.13 -70.23 42.54
N ASN A 125 12.91 -70.20 41.22
CA ASN A 125 11.97 -71.10 40.55
C ASN A 125 12.60 -72.48 40.32
N LEU A 126 13.89 -72.54 40.00
CA LEU A 126 14.64 -73.78 39.82
C LEU A 126 14.80 -74.53 41.17
N LEU A 127 15.09 -73.80 42.25
CA LEU A 127 15.05 -74.33 43.62
C LEU A 127 13.66 -74.85 43.98
N ARG A 128 12.60 -74.05 43.82
CA ARG A 128 11.22 -74.47 44.13
C ARG A 128 10.69 -75.59 43.25
N MET A 129 11.19 -75.74 42.03
CA MET A 129 10.87 -76.90 41.17
C MET A 129 11.67 -78.14 41.58
N GLY A 130 12.89 -77.98 42.08
CA GLY A 130 13.64 -79.06 42.74
C GLY A 130 12.91 -79.56 44.00
N GLU A 131 12.48 -78.64 44.87
CA GLU A 131 11.69 -78.93 46.07
C GLU A 131 10.38 -79.65 45.70
N LYS A 132 9.59 -79.09 44.78
CA LYS A 132 8.34 -79.71 44.31
C LYS A 132 8.52 -81.05 43.61
N LEU A 133 9.64 -81.29 42.95
CA LEU A 133 9.97 -82.60 42.36
C LEU A 133 10.24 -83.66 43.45
N VAL A 134 10.73 -83.25 44.62
CA VAL A 134 10.86 -84.11 45.80
C VAL A 134 9.51 -84.32 46.49
N GLU A 135 8.71 -83.26 46.67
CA GLU A 135 7.37 -83.35 47.30
C GLU A 135 6.37 -84.18 46.48
N THR A 136 6.28 -83.95 45.16
CA THR A 136 5.36 -84.72 44.30
C THR A 136 5.72 -86.21 44.25
N LYS A 137 7.01 -86.54 44.34
CA LYS A 137 7.49 -87.92 44.45
C LYS A 137 7.11 -88.59 45.78
N GLN A 138 6.79 -87.81 46.81
CA GLN A 138 6.27 -88.31 48.09
C GLN A 138 4.74 -88.40 48.09
N MET A 139 4.03 -87.39 47.55
CA MET A 139 2.56 -87.39 47.45
C MET A 139 2.00 -88.54 46.62
N VAL A 140 2.59 -88.84 45.45
CA VAL A 140 2.16 -89.97 44.61
C VAL A 140 2.18 -91.30 45.38
N HIS A 141 3.10 -91.47 46.34
CA HIS A 141 3.19 -92.65 47.18
C HIS A 141 2.13 -92.72 48.31
N PHE A 142 1.46 -91.60 48.61
CA PHE A 142 0.44 -91.48 49.65
C PHE A 142 -0.99 -91.57 49.08
N ASP A 143 -1.19 -91.07 47.85
CA ASP A 143 -2.49 -91.04 47.18
C ASP A 143 -2.99 -92.46 46.79
N GLU A 144 -2.08 -93.37 46.40
CA GLU A 144 -2.40 -94.78 46.09
C GLU A 144 -3.02 -95.55 47.27
N ASP A 145 -2.58 -95.27 48.51
CA ASP A 145 -3.07 -95.91 49.73
C ASP A 145 -4.30 -95.20 50.35
N SER A 146 -4.59 -93.99 49.88
CA SER A 146 -5.70 -93.15 50.37
C SER A 146 -6.98 -93.38 49.56
N LEU A 147 -6.89 -93.49 48.23
CA LEU A 147 -8.06 -93.70 47.34
C LEU A 147 -8.89 -94.93 47.73
N ARG A 148 -8.24 -96.02 48.14
CA ARG A 148 -8.88 -97.30 48.50
C ARG A 148 -9.75 -97.27 49.77
N LYS A 149 -9.92 -96.11 50.41
CA LYS A 149 -10.72 -95.92 51.65
C LYS A 149 -11.90 -94.96 51.48
N TRP A 150 -11.96 -94.20 50.39
CA TRP A 150 -13.02 -93.19 50.19
C TRP A 150 -14.27 -93.74 49.49
N GLU A 151 -14.14 -94.85 48.75
CA GLU A 151 -15.28 -95.50 48.05
C GLU A 151 -16.40 -95.97 49.00
N GLU A 152 -16.06 -96.32 50.25
CA GLU A 152 -17.03 -96.77 51.26
C GLU A 152 -17.93 -95.64 51.81
N THR A 153 -17.53 -94.37 51.65
CA THR A 153 -18.19 -93.22 52.31
C THR A 153 -19.32 -92.56 51.51
N LEU A 154 -19.60 -93.02 50.28
CA LEU A 154 -20.56 -92.42 49.34
C LEU A 154 -22.07 -92.60 49.72
N ALA A 155 -22.37 -92.85 51.00
CA ALA A 155 -23.61 -93.46 51.46
C ALA A 155 -24.59 -92.52 52.21
N ARG A 156 -24.33 -91.20 52.30
CA ARG A 156 -25.15 -90.24 53.09
C ARG A 156 -25.46 -88.93 52.34
N LYS A 157 -26.36 -89.02 51.36
CA LYS A 157 -26.73 -87.96 50.39
C LYS A 157 -27.59 -86.81 50.95
N GLU A 158 -27.28 -86.32 52.15
CA GLU A 158 -27.97 -85.16 52.76
C GLU A 158 -27.09 -83.89 52.75
N GLU A 159 -25.77 -84.07 52.63
CA GLU A 159 -24.78 -82.98 52.50
C GLU A 159 -24.90 -82.26 51.13
N ASP A 160 -25.28 -83.00 50.08
CA ASP A 160 -25.41 -82.53 48.69
C ASP A 160 -26.29 -81.27 48.55
N ASN A 161 -27.42 -81.19 49.27
CA ASN A 161 -28.34 -80.06 49.17
C ASN A 161 -27.80 -78.78 49.83
N GLN A 162 -27.06 -78.90 50.94
CA GLN A 162 -26.44 -77.74 51.60
C GLN A 162 -25.26 -77.22 50.77
N LEU A 163 -24.54 -78.13 50.12
CA LEU A 163 -23.46 -77.83 49.19
C LEU A 163 -23.96 -76.98 48.01
N ILE A 164 -25.09 -77.34 47.38
CA ILE A 164 -25.72 -76.59 46.28
C ILE A 164 -26.08 -75.15 46.70
N GLU A 165 -26.70 -74.95 47.87
CA GLU A 165 -26.99 -73.60 48.38
C GLU A 165 -25.71 -72.78 48.65
N SER A 166 -24.61 -73.42 49.05
CA SER A 166 -23.33 -72.76 49.27
C SER A 166 -22.70 -72.29 47.95
N TYR A 167 -22.73 -73.12 46.90
CA TYR A 167 -22.23 -72.75 45.58
C TYR A 167 -23.05 -71.61 44.95
N MET A 168 -24.38 -71.65 45.03
CA MET A 168 -25.24 -70.55 44.55
C MET A 168 -24.90 -69.19 45.21
N LYS A 169 -24.51 -69.19 46.49
CA LYS A 169 -24.07 -67.98 47.20
C LYS A 169 -22.66 -67.54 46.78
N GLN A 170 -21.73 -68.48 46.56
CA GLN A 170 -20.39 -68.20 46.05
C GLN A 170 -20.43 -67.67 44.61
N ASP A 171 -21.21 -68.28 43.72
CA ASP A 171 -21.35 -67.85 42.32
C ASP A 171 -22.02 -66.49 42.21
N THR A 172 -23.04 -66.19 43.02
CA THR A 172 -23.66 -64.86 43.03
C THR A 172 -22.78 -63.78 43.66
N GLN A 173 -21.85 -64.13 44.55
CA GLN A 173 -20.79 -63.22 45.00
C GLN A 173 -19.75 -63.00 43.88
N LYS A 174 -19.21 -64.07 43.31
CA LYS A 174 -18.21 -64.05 42.24
C LYS A 174 -18.72 -63.32 40.98
N TYR A 175 -20.00 -63.46 40.65
CA TYR A 175 -20.67 -62.69 39.62
C TYR A 175 -20.67 -61.19 39.92
N LYS A 176 -20.96 -60.77 41.16
CA LYS A 176 -20.92 -59.35 41.57
C LYS A 176 -19.50 -58.79 41.54
N GLU A 177 -18.50 -59.58 41.95
CA GLU A 177 -17.09 -59.20 41.87
C GLU A 177 -16.63 -59.00 40.42
N LEU A 178 -16.96 -59.95 39.53
CA LEU A 178 -16.68 -59.86 38.09
C LEU A 178 -17.45 -58.72 37.41
N GLU A 179 -18.70 -58.44 37.81
CA GLU A 179 -19.48 -57.33 37.29
C GLU A 179 -18.92 -55.97 37.75
N GLN A 180 -18.47 -55.85 39.00
CA GLN A 180 -17.77 -54.66 39.47
C GLN A 180 -16.42 -54.46 38.76
N GLN A 181 -15.68 -55.54 38.47
CA GLN A 181 -14.47 -55.47 37.65
C GLN A 181 -14.80 -55.03 36.21
N ARG A 182 -15.86 -55.59 35.59
CA ARG A 182 -16.33 -55.20 34.26
C ARG A 182 -16.71 -53.73 34.20
N GLN A 183 -17.39 -53.20 35.22
CA GLN A 183 -17.77 -51.79 35.30
C GLN A 183 -16.55 -50.88 35.44
N LYS A 184 -15.59 -51.21 36.32
CA LYS A 184 -14.32 -50.46 36.47
C LYS A 184 -13.53 -50.43 35.16
N LEU A 185 -13.28 -51.59 34.57
CA LEU A 185 -12.60 -51.71 33.28
C LEU A 185 -13.34 -50.95 32.17
N SER A 186 -14.68 -50.92 32.17
CA SER A 186 -15.45 -50.12 31.22
C SER A 186 -15.30 -48.62 31.43
N THR A 187 -15.19 -48.13 32.68
CA THR A 187 -14.91 -46.72 32.96
C THR A 187 -13.46 -46.34 32.63
N GLU A 188 -12.50 -47.22 32.92
CA GLU A 188 -11.08 -47.04 32.56
C GLU A 188 -10.92 -46.96 31.04
N LEU A 189 -11.51 -47.90 30.30
CA LEU A 189 -11.52 -47.92 28.82
C LEU A 189 -12.12 -46.62 28.25
N GLU A 190 -13.19 -46.11 28.83
CA GLU A 190 -13.79 -44.84 28.39
C GLU A 190 -12.90 -43.62 28.71
N THR A 191 -12.21 -43.60 29.86
CA THR A 191 -11.19 -42.56 30.12
C THR A 191 -10.01 -42.65 29.16
N TYR A 192 -9.53 -43.85 28.82
CA TYR A 192 -8.48 -44.03 27.81
C TYR A 192 -8.93 -43.56 26.42
N ARG A 193 -10.18 -43.82 26.01
CA ARG A 193 -10.76 -43.26 24.77
C ARG A 193 -10.74 -41.73 24.78
N GLN A 194 -11.17 -41.10 25.87
CA GLN A 194 -11.20 -39.64 25.97
C GLN A 194 -9.79 -39.02 25.95
N VAL A 195 -8.79 -39.70 26.52
CA VAL A 195 -7.37 -39.30 26.41
C VAL A 195 -6.84 -39.47 24.97
N ILE A 196 -7.17 -40.59 24.31
CA ILE A 196 -6.78 -40.83 22.91
C ILE A 196 -7.41 -39.80 21.97
N ILE A 197 -8.70 -39.48 22.14
CA ILE A 197 -9.39 -38.45 21.34
C ILE A 197 -8.69 -37.10 21.50
N LYS A 198 -8.45 -36.65 22.74
CA LYS A 198 -7.72 -35.39 22.99
C LYS A 198 -6.33 -35.37 22.37
N ALA A 199 -5.55 -36.43 22.53
CA ALA A 199 -4.21 -36.51 21.93
C ALA A 199 -4.24 -36.52 20.39
N VAL A 200 -5.30 -37.04 19.78
CA VAL A 200 -5.53 -37.00 18.31
C VAL A 200 -6.02 -35.64 17.84
N ASP A 201 -6.83 -34.93 18.63
CA ASP A 201 -7.27 -33.56 18.35
C ASP A 201 -6.08 -32.58 18.48
N GLU A 202 -5.31 -32.66 19.58
CA GLU A 202 -4.07 -31.90 19.81
C GLU A 202 -3.04 -32.14 18.70
N ALA A 203 -2.89 -33.38 18.22
CA ALA A 203 -2.00 -33.69 17.09
C ALA A 203 -2.49 -33.06 15.77
N GLN A 204 -3.80 -33.03 15.51
CA GLN A 204 -4.36 -32.36 14.33
C GLN A 204 -4.21 -30.83 14.41
N GLU A 205 -4.38 -30.22 15.58
CA GLU A 205 -4.12 -28.78 15.77
C GLU A 205 -2.64 -28.45 15.47
N LEU A 206 -1.70 -29.27 15.97
CA LEU A 206 -0.28 -29.13 15.66
C LEU A 206 0.04 -29.34 14.17
N GLU A 207 -0.60 -30.32 13.51
CA GLU A 207 -0.46 -30.53 12.05
C GLU A 207 -0.95 -29.31 11.27
N ILE A 208 -2.11 -28.74 11.62
CA ILE A 208 -2.65 -27.51 11.00
C ILE A 208 -1.71 -26.31 11.21
N VAL A 209 -1.07 -26.18 12.37
CA VAL A 209 -0.09 -25.12 12.65
C VAL A 209 1.21 -25.32 11.86
N LEU A 210 1.71 -26.55 11.75
CA LEU A 210 2.87 -26.88 10.91
C LEU A 210 2.58 -26.59 9.43
N ASP A 211 1.40 -26.99 8.94
CA ASP A 211 0.98 -26.79 7.56
C ASP A 211 0.78 -25.29 7.23
N ARG A 212 0.30 -24.49 8.20
CA ARG A 212 0.20 -23.03 8.08
C ARG A 212 1.55 -22.33 8.13
N THR A 213 2.46 -22.75 9.02
CA THR A 213 3.82 -22.18 9.10
C THR A 213 4.65 -22.55 7.87
N ALA A 214 4.52 -23.76 7.33
CA ALA A 214 5.14 -24.15 6.07
C ALA A 214 4.70 -23.27 4.89
N LYS A 215 3.40 -22.92 4.80
CA LYS A 215 2.87 -21.99 3.79
C LYS A 215 3.48 -20.59 3.93
N LEU A 216 3.52 -20.04 5.16
CA LEU A 216 4.18 -18.76 5.45
C LEU A 216 5.69 -18.78 5.12
N TYR A 217 6.40 -19.89 5.37
CA TYR A 217 7.80 -20.04 4.97
C TYR A 217 7.97 -20.08 3.45
N MET A 218 7.07 -20.73 2.70
CA MET A 218 7.10 -20.70 1.23
C MET A 218 6.83 -19.31 0.67
N GLU A 219 5.93 -18.55 1.27
CA GLU A 219 5.65 -17.15 0.93
C GLU A 219 6.87 -16.25 1.19
N ALA A 220 7.46 -16.32 2.39
CA ALA A 220 8.70 -15.59 2.71
C ALA A 220 9.89 -15.97 1.78
N LEU A 221 9.99 -17.25 1.37
CA LEU A 221 10.99 -17.70 0.39
C LEU A 221 10.68 -17.27 -1.05
N LYS A 222 9.44 -16.88 -1.36
CA LYS A 222 9.04 -16.30 -2.65
C LYS A 222 9.34 -14.81 -2.66
N GLU A 223 8.98 -14.08 -1.59
CA GLU A 223 9.32 -12.68 -1.39
C GLU A 223 10.84 -12.45 -1.38
N ARG A 224 11.60 -13.28 -0.64
CA ARG A 224 13.08 -13.24 -0.65
C ARG A 224 13.65 -13.41 -2.06
N ARG A 225 13.07 -14.31 -2.88
CA ARG A 225 13.50 -14.48 -4.28
C ARG A 225 13.13 -13.29 -5.16
N GLN A 226 11.97 -12.67 -4.94
CA GLN A 226 11.60 -11.42 -5.62
C GLN A 226 12.55 -10.26 -5.27
N MET A 227 12.88 -10.09 -3.99
CA MET A 227 13.84 -9.09 -3.52
C MET A 227 15.26 -9.32 -4.08
N ILE A 228 15.73 -10.58 -4.13
CA ILE A 228 17.02 -10.92 -4.76
C ILE A 228 16.99 -10.61 -6.27
N ASN A 229 15.89 -10.90 -6.97
CA ASN A 229 15.75 -10.60 -8.39
C ASN A 229 15.72 -9.08 -8.65
N GLN A 230 14.98 -8.30 -7.85
CA GLN A 230 14.97 -6.83 -7.92
C GLN A 230 16.37 -6.26 -7.65
N TRP A 231 17.05 -6.70 -6.60
CA TRP A 231 18.41 -6.26 -6.30
C TRP A 231 19.40 -6.62 -7.41
N THR A 232 19.28 -7.80 -8.01
CA THR A 232 20.10 -8.23 -9.16
C THR A 232 19.83 -7.35 -10.39
N GLN A 233 18.57 -6.96 -10.63
CA GLN A 233 18.22 -5.99 -11.68
C GLN A 233 18.83 -4.61 -11.40
N SER A 234 18.76 -4.10 -10.17
CA SER A 234 19.42 -2.85 -9.77
C SER A 234 20.94 -2.89 -9.96
N VAL A 235 21.60 -3.98 -9.57
CA VAL A 235 23.05 -4.18 -9.79
C VAL A 235 23.39 -4.24 -11.28
N ASN A 236 22.54 -4.85 -12.11
CA ASN A 236 22.74 -4.87 -13.57
C ASN A 236 22.55 -3.48 -14.21
N VAL A 237 21.60 -2.67 -13.72
CA VAL A 237 21.44 -1.27 -14.15
C VAL A 237 22.63 -0.42 -13.73
N LEU A 238 23.16 -0.61 -12.51
CA LEU A 238 24.39 0.06 -12.07
C LEU A 238 25.58 -0.33 -12.95
N ARG A 239 25.78 -1.62 -13.24
CA ARG A 239 26.83 -2.09 -14.17
C ARG A 239 26.66 -1.55 -15.60
N GLN A 240 25.43 -1.35 -16.08
CA GLN A 240 25.20 -0.64 -17.34
C GLN A 240 25.65 0.82 -17.22
N LYS A 241 25.32 1.51 -16.13
CA LYS A 241 25.75 2.90 -15.91
C LYS A 241 27.27 3.03 -15.76
N ASP A 242 27.94 2.09 -15.11
CA ASP A 242 29.41 2.05 -15.03
C ASP A 242 30.04 1.87 -16.42
N ASN A 243 29.47 0.99 -17.26
CA ASN A 243 29.89 0.81 -18.65
C ASN A 243 29.61 2.05 -19.53
N ASP A 244 28.44 2.68 -19.37
CA ASP A 244 28.11 3.95 -20.04
C ASP A 244 29.13 5.02 -19.67
N ILE A 245 29.45 5.17 -18.38
CA ILE A 245 30.45 6.11 -17.86
C ILE A 245 31.83 5.79 -18.42
N GLN A 246 32.26 4.52 -18.45
CA GLN A 246 33.55 4.15 -19.07
C GLN A 246 33.59 4.44 -20.58
N ASN A 247 32.47 4.33 -21.28
CA ASN A 247 32.41 4.65 -22.70
C ASN A 247 32.46 6.17 -22.93
N CYS A 248 31.71 6.96 -22.15
CA CYS A 248 31.83 8.43 -22.18
C CYS A 248 33.23 8.91 -21.77
N LEU A 249 33.93 8.23 -20.86
CA LEU A 249 35.33 8.52 -20.54
C LEU A 249 36.26 8.28 -21.74
N LYS A 250 36.11 7.15 -22.45
CA LYS A 250 36.87 6.87 -23.70
C LYS A 250 36.55 7.88 -24.80
N GLU A 251 35.30 8.32 -24.93
CA GLU A 251 34.90 9.39 -25.85
C GLU A 251 35.57 10.72 -25.48
N VAL A 252 35.63 11.07 -24.20
CA VAL A 252 36.35 12.26 -23.70
C VAL A 252 37.86 12.15 -23.94
N GLU A 253 38.48 10.98 -23.74
CA GLU A 253 39.89 10.73 -24.06
C GLU A 253 40.17 10.88 -25.57
N ALA A 254 39.32 10.30 -26.42
CA ALA A 254 39.42 10.45 -27.87
C ALA A 254 39.24 11.90 -28.33
N LEU A 255 38.29 12.64 -27.74
CA LEU A 255 38.11 14.08 -27.98
C LEU A 255 39.31 14.91 -27.50
N GLN A 256 39.97 14.52 -26.40
CA GLN A 256 41.20 15.17 -25.93
C GLN A 256 42.39 14.92 -26.88
N GLU A 257 42.54 13.71 -27.45
CA GLU A 257 43.56 13.49 -28.48
C GLU A 257 43.25 14.23 -29.78
N ILE A 258 41.98 14.32 -30.18
CA ILE A 258 41.56 15.16 -31.32
C ILE A 258 41.89 16.64 -31.05
N ASP A 259 41.65 17.16 -29.84
CA ASP A 259 42.03 18.52 -29.44
C ASP A 259 43.55 18.75 -29.43
N LYS A 260 44.34 17.83 -28.85
CA LYS A 260 45.82 17.87 -28.89
C LYS A 260 46.34 17.88 -30.32
N GLU A 261 45.77 17.04 -31.18
CA GLU A 261 46.12 16.94 -32.60
C GLU A 261 45.72 18.20 -33.38
N LYS A 262 44.52 18.76 -33.16
CA LYS A 262 44.15 20.05 -33.76
C LYS A 262 45.05 21.20 -33.26
N LYS A 263 45.46 21.19 -31.99
CA LYS A 263 46.45 22.13 -31.43
C LYS A 263 47.86 21.92 -31.98
N ARG A 264 48.25 20.69 -32.34
CA ARG A 264 49.51 20.42 -33.07
C ARG A 264 49.46 21.04 -34.47
N ASN A 265 48.45 20.67 -35.25
CA ASN A 265 48.26 21.21 -36.60
C ASN A 265 48.13 22.75 -36.63
N LEU A 266 47.43 23.36 -35.67
CA LEU A 266 47.34 24.83 -35.56
C LEU A 266 48.71 25.48 -35.32
N ARG A 267 49.57 24.91 -34.46
CA ARG A 267 50.92 25.42 -34.22
C ARG A 267 51.81 25.28 -35.46
N GLU A 268 51.68 24.18 -36.19
CA GLU A 268 52.40 23.96 -37.45
C GLU A 268 51.94 24.93 -38.56
N VAL A 269 50.63 25.18 -38.68
CA VAL A 269 50.07 26.21 -39.60
C VAL A 269 50.51 27.62 -39.17
N GLU A 270 50.56 27.92 -37.88
CA GLU A 270 51.10 29.18 -37.36
C GLU A 270 52.60 29.37 -37.66
N GLN A 271 53.41 28.31 -37.51
CA GLN A 271 54.83 28.35 -37.84
C GLN A 271 55.02 28.53 -39.34
N PHE A 272 54.35 27.73 -40.17
CA PHE A 272 54.35 27.89 -41.62
C PHE A 272 53.91 29.30 -42.06
N LEU A 273 52.89 29.88 -41.42
CA LEU A 273 52.48 31.26 -41.70
C LEU A 273 53.56 32.29 -41.33
N LYS A 274 54.23 32.12 -40.17
CA LYS A 274 55.35 32.98 -39.77
C LYS A 274 56.53 32.86 -40.74
N ASP A 275 56.86 31.65 -41.16
CA ASP A 275 57.93 31.37 -42.12
C ASP A 275 57.60 31.94 -43.51
N GLN A 276 56.35 31.82 -43.98
CA GLN A 276 55.92 32.46 -45.23
C GLN A 276 55.88 33.99 -45.14
N ILE A 277 55.58 34.59 -43.98
CA ILE A 277 55.70 36.05 -43.77
C ILE A 277 57.17 36.49 -43.85
N VAL A 278 58.11 35.71 -43.29
CA VAL A 278 59.56 35.99 -43.40
C VAL A 278 60.05 35.81 -44.84
N ASN A 279 59.66 34.72 -45.51
CA ASN A 279 59.97 34.46 -46.91
C ASN A 279 59.45 35.57 -47.83
N ASN A 280 58.19 35.98 -47.69
CA ASN A 280 57.62 37.08 -48.46
C ASN A 280 58.34 38.42 -48.21
N ARG A 281 58.80 38.70 -46.98
CA ARG A 281 59.66 39.88 -46.72
C ARG A 281 61.01 39.79 -47.41
N GLN A 282 61.66 38.63 -47.40
CA GLN A 282 62.94 38.41 -48.10
C GLN A 282 62.77 38.51 -49.62
N LEU A 283 61.66 38.02 -50.17
CA LEU A 283 61.29 38.18 -51.58
C LEU A 283 61.01 39.64 -51.92
N GLU A 284 60.26 40.37 -51.09
CA GLU A 284 60.06 41.82 -51.24
C GLU A 284 61.37 42.59 -51.21
N GLU A 285 62.31 42.24 -50.33
CA GLU A 285 63.64 42.87 -50.26
C GLU A 285 64.49 42.55 -51.48
N SER A 286 64.46 41.31 -51.97
CA SER A 286 65.12 40.87 -53.21
C SER A 286 64.53 41.56 -54.45
N ILE A 287 63.21 41.74 -54.51
CA ILE A 287 62.53 42.54 -55.54
C ILE A 287 62.98 44.00 -55.46
N LYS A 288 62.98 44.63 -54.27
CA LYS A 288 63.43 46.02 -54.07
C LYS A 288 64.93 46.22 -54.38
N GLN A 289 65.75 45.16 -54.30
CA GLN A 289 67.14 45.18 -54.79
C GLN A 289 67.17 45.09 -56.33
N SER A 290 66.47 44.12 -56.90
CA SER A 290 66.34 43.91 -58.35
C SER A 290 65.78 45.13 -59.08
N GLU A 291 64.82 45.84 -58.50
CA GLU A 291 64.26 47.09 -59.01
C GLU A 291 65.28 48.23 -59.05
N LYS A 292 66.14 48.35 -58.03
CA LYS A 292 67.25 49.33 -58.01
C LYS A 292 68.29 49.00 -59.07
N GLU A 293 68.60 47.72 -59.27
CA GLU A 293 69.51 47.28 -60.34
C GLU A 293 68.89 47.54 -61.73
N LEU A 294 67.62 47.23 -61.94
CA LEU A 294 66.89 47.54 -63.17
C LEU A 294 66.82 49.05 -63.43
N ALA A 295 66.64 49.89 -62.40
CA ALA A 295 66.71 51.33 -62.53
C ALA A 295 68.12 51.79 -62.96
N ALA A 296 69.17 51.28 -62.30
CA ALA A 296 70.56 51.60 -62.66
C ALA A 296 70.94 51.10 -64.06
N ILE A 297 70.40 49.97 -64.52
CA ILE A 297 70.56 49.46 -65.89
C ILE A 297 69.81 50.34 -66.89
N ARG A 298 68.55 50.74 -66.60
CA ARG A 298 67.79 51.69 -67.43
C ARG A 298 68.49 53.05 -67.54
N ASP A 299 69.16 53.52 -66.50
CA ASP A 299 69.94 54.77 -66.54
C ASP A 299 71.24 54.65 -67.34
N LYS A 300 71.94 53.51 -67.22
CA LYS A 300 73.07 53.19 -68.12
C LYS A 300 72.59 53.12 -69.58
N GLN A 301 71.45 52.48 -69.83
CA GLN A 301 70.86 52.38 -71.17
C GLN A 301 70.47 53.76 -71.71
N ARG A 302 69.79 54.61 -70.94
CA ARG A 302 69.45 56.00 -71.35
C ARG A 302 70.70 56.78 -71.79
N LYS A 303 71.76 56.77 -70.98
CA LYS A 303 73.04 57.43 -71.30
C LYS A 303 73.68 56.87 -72.58
N VAL A 304 73.63 55.55 -72.79
CA VAL A 304 74.10 54.94 -74.05
C VAL A 304 73.25 55.36 -75.25
N THR A 305 71.92 55.45 -75.11
CA THR A 305 71.02 55.94 -76.17
C THR A 305 71.26 57.40 -76.50
N GLU A 306 71.53 58.25 -75.50
CA GLU A 306 71.91 59.67 -75.68
C GLU A 306 73.24 59.80 -76.44
N ILE A 307 74.24 58.99 -76.10
CA ILE A 307 75.54 58.90 -76.80
C ILE A 307 75.37 58.39 -78.24
N ILE A 308 74.53 57.38 -78.48
CA ILE A 308 74.19 56.92 -79.83
C ILE A 308 73.44 58.02 -80.60
N GLY A 309 72.62 58.83 -79.94
CA GLY A 309 71.97 60.01 -80.51
C GLY A 309 72.98 61.05 -81.00
N SER A 310 73.96 61.42 -80.18
CA SER A 310 74.99 62.39 -80.56
C SER A 310 75.89 61.87 -81.69
N TYR A 311 76.28 60.59 -81.69
CA TYR A 311 77.01 59.99 -82.81
C TYR A 311 76.19 59.93 -84.10
N ASN A 312 74.87 59.71 -84.05
CA ASN A 312 74.02 59.76 -85.24
C ASN A 312 73.93 61.19 -85.82
N ILE A 313 73.90 62.23 -84.98
CA ILE A 313 73.95 63.64 -85.41
C ILE A 313 75.29 63.94 -86.09
N GLU A 314 76.41 63.49 -85.53
CA GLU A 314 77.74 63.66 -86.11
C GLU A 314 77.86 62.93 -87.47
N VAL A 315 77.42 61.67 -87.56
CA VAL A 315 77.41 60.90 -88.82
C VAL A 315 76.51 61.57 -89.88
N TYR A 316 75.38 62.16 -89.48
CA TYR A 316 74.55 62.96 -90.39
C TYR A 316 75.28 64.21 -90.88
N HIS A 317 75.99 64.93 -90.00
CA HIS A 317 76.78 66.11 -90.35
C HIS A 317 77.92 65.76 -91.34
N GLN A 318 78.67 64.69 -91.08
CA GLN A 318 79.73 64.23 -91.98
C GLN A 318 79.19 63.76 -93.34
N LYS A 319 78.05 63.03 -93.37
CA LYS A 319 77.39 62.67 -94.64
C LYS A 319 76.99 63.89 -95.46
N LYS A 320 76.48 64.94 -94.82
CA LYS A 320 76.16 66.23 -95.47
C LYS A 320 77.42 66.90 -96.03
N LEU A 321 78.49 66.96 -95.25
CA LEU A 321 79.78 67.53 -95.66
C LEU A 321 80.36 66.81 -96.89
N VAL A 322 80.32 65.47 -96.91
CA VAL A 322 80.76 64.65 -98.06
C VAL A 322 79.89 64.90 -99.30
N ALA A 323 78.57 65.05 -99.15
CA ALA A 323 77.68 65.38 -100.27
C ALA A 323 77.95 66.79 -100.85
N ASP A 324 78.25 67.77 -100.01
CA ASP A 324 78.65 69.12 -100.43
C ASP A 324 80.02 69.12 -101.15
N LEU A 325 80.99 68.35 -100.66
CA LEU A 325 82.29 68.16 -101.31
C LEU A 325 82.16 67.45 -102.66
N ALA A 326 81.35 66.40 -102.76
CA ALA A 326 81.07 65.70 -104.02
C ALA A 326 80.45 66.65 -105.07
N ARG A 327 79.53 67.54 -104.65
CA ARG A 327 78.94 68.56 -105.52
C ARG A 327 80.00 69.54 -106.05
N ARG A 328 80.91 70.01 -105.18
CA ARG A 328 82.05 70.87 -105.57
C ARG A 328 82.97 70.18 -106.58
N VAL A 329 83.34 68.91 -106.35
CA VAL A 329 84.20 68.13 -107.27
C VAL A 329 83.55 67.99 -108.65
N GLN A 330 82.24 67.74 -108.70
CA GLN A 330 81.51 67.64 -109.98
C GLN A 330 81.47 68.98 -110.73
N GLN A 331 81.35 70.11 -110.02
CA GLN A 331 81.40 71.45 -110.59
C GLN A 331 82.79 71.84 -111.14
N VAL A 332 83.87 71.37 -110.50
CA VAL A 332 85.23 71.48 -111.06
C VAL A 332 85.37 70.64 -112.33
N ARG A 333 84.86 69.41 -112.35
CA ARG A 333 84.90 68.51 -113.52
C ARG A 333 84.19 69.09 -114.74
N THR A 334 83.07 69.79 -114.59
CA THR A 334 82.38 70.44 -115.72
C THR A 334 83.11 71.70 -116.22
N ASN A 335 83.79 72.45 -115.34
CA ASN A 335 84.65 73.56 -115.73
C ASN A 335 85.87 73.09 -116.56
N VAL A 336 86.53 72.00 -116.13
CA VAL A 336 87.68 71.39 -116.86
C VAL A 336 87.26 70.91 -118.25
N LYS A 337 86.10 70.27 -118.39
CA LYS A 337 85.56 69.88 -119.71
C LYS A 337 85.38 71.07 -120.64
N ARG A 338 84.86 72.21 -120.14
CA ARG A 338 84.68 73.44 -120.93
C ARG A 338 86.00 73.99 -121.46
N LYS A 339 87.03 74.07 -120.60
CA LYS A 339 88.36 74.57 -121.00
C LYS A 339 89.09 73.65 -121.99
N LYS A 340 88.82 72.34 -121.99
CA LYS A 340 89.40 71.41 -122.97
C LYS A 340 88.86 71.62 -124.40
N ILE A 341 87.65 72.17 -124.55
CA ILE A 341 87.06 72.47 -125.88
C ILE A 341 87.75 73.70 -126.49
N GLU A 342 87.89 74.80 -125.74
CA GLU A 342 88.56 76.03 -126.20
C GLU A 342 89.99 75.81 -126.74
N ILE A 343 90.71 74.82 -126.20
CA ILE A 343 92.07 74.46 -126.64
C ILE A 343 92.05 73.76 -128.01
N ASN A 344 91.03 72.94 -128.27
CA ASN A 344 90.89 72.18 -129.51
C ASN A 344 90.61 73.11 -130.71
N ASP A 345 89.77 74.13 -130.50
CA ASP A 345 89.41 75.14 -131.52
C ASP A 345 90.57 76.10 -131.88
N LYS A 346 91.68 76.06 -131.12
CA LYS A 346 92.93 76.75 -131.47
C LYS A 346 93.91 75.84 -132.24
N HIS A 347 93.90 74.53 -132.01
CA HIS A 347 94.73 73.58 -132.78
C HIS A 347 94.32 73.54 -134.25
N THR A 348 93.02 73.41 -134.54
CA THR A 348 92.48 73.31 -135.91
C THR A 348 92.79 74.52 -136.79
N LYS A 349 93.06 75.69 -136.19
CA LYS A 349 93.49 76.90 -136.92
C LYS A 349 94.99 76.91 -137.22
N MET A 350 95.81 76.19 -136.45
CA MET A 350 97.26 76.14 -136.64
C MET A 350 97.66 75.19 -137.78
N ASP A 351 96.97 74.05 -137.91
CA ASP A 351 97.32 73.03 -138.91
C ASP A 351 96.97 73.45 -140.36
N ASN A 352 95.99 74.34 -140.54
CA ASN A 352 95.65 74.92 -141.85
C ASN A 352 96.73 75.87 -142.40
N TYR A 353 97.64 76.39 -141.56
CA TYR A 353 98.80 77.17 -142.02
C TYR A 353 100.00 76.28 -142.36
N LYS A 354 100.19 75.13 -141.68
CA LYS A 354 101.31 74.20 -141.94
C LYS A 354 101.26 73.62 -143.36
N LYS A 355 100.09 73.18 -143.80
CA LYS A 355 99.88 72.55 -145.12
C LYS A 355 100.29 73.41 -146.32
N ARG A 356 100.46 74.73 -146.15
CA ARG A 356 100.94 75.64 -147.20
C ARG A 356 102.46 75.77 -147.28
N MET A 357 103.22 75.15 -146.37
CA MET A 357 104.68 75.11 -146.44
C MET A 357 105.21 73.76 -146.96
N GLU A 358 104.48 72.67 -146.75
CA GLU A 358 104.89 71.32 -147.14
C GLU A 358 105.01 71.19 -148.68
N ASP A 359 104.07 71.77 -149.44
CA ASP A 359 104.04 71.79 -150.91
C ASP A 359 105.26 72.48 -151.58
N LEU A 360 106.05 73.26 -150.83
CA LEU A 360 107.26 73.94 -151.33
C LEU A 360 108.56 73.16 -151.06
N THR A 361 108.50 71.98 -150.42
CA THR A 361 109.69 71.27 -149.92
C THR A 361 109.97 69.90 -150.55
N SER A 362 109.03 69.31 -151.29
CA SER A 362 109.23 67.99 -151.92
C SER A 362 109.95 68.04 -153.28
N THR A 363 110.03 69.20 -153.93
CA THR A 363 110.68 69.40 -155.25
C THR A 363 112.21 69.38 -155.22
N LEU A 364 112.83 68.96 -154.11
CA LEU A 364 114.28 69.03 -153.86
C LEU A 364 114.94 67.67 -153.57
N GLN A 365 114.20 66.55 -153.64
CA GLN A 365 114.74 65.19 -153.40
C GLN A 365 114.29 64.13 -154.43
N GLU A 366 114.18 64.51 -155.71
CA GLU A 366 114.13 63.55 -156.83
C GLU A 366 115.52 63.23 -157.43
N ILE A 367 116.62 63.77 -156.86
CA ILE A 367 117.97 63.68 -157.43
C ILE A 367 118.98 63.19 -156.38
N GLU A 368 119.03 61.87 -156.14
CA GLU A 368 120.28 61.12 -155.86
C GLU A 368 120.08 59.58 -155.98
N ASP A 369 119.53 59.19 -157.14
CA ASP A 369 119.78 57.94 -157.90
C ASP A 369 119.61 56.52 -157.32
N GLN A 370 119.51 55.57 -158.25
CA GLN A 370 119.29 54.14 -158.05
C GLN A 370 120.37 53.32 -158.78
N LYS A 371 120.44 52.00 -158.51
CA LYS A 371 120.98 50.93 -159.42
C LYS A 371 122.53 50.91 -159.59
N LEU A 372 123.21 49.80 -159.98
CA LEU A 372 122.85 48.39 -160.25
C LEU A 372 124.12 47.47 -160.21
N ASN A 373 123.93 46.14 -160.05
CA ASN A 373 124.64 44.96 -160.62
C ASN A 373 126.19 44.87 -160.80
N VAL A 374 126.83 43.68 -160.98
CA VAL A 374 126.68 42.28 -160.44
C VAL A 374 127.91 41.43 -160.92
N GLU A 375 128.01 40.14 -160.54
CA GLU A 375 128.71 39.06 -161.29
C GLU A 375 130.24 38.79 -161.28
N GLU A 376 131.02 39.23 -160.27
CA GLU A 376 132.36 38.61 -160.02
C GLU A 376 132.50 37.86 -158.68
N ARG A 377 131.52 37.98 -157.76
CA ARG A 377 131.71 37.59 -156.35
C ARG A 377 131.42 36.12 -156.03
N THR A 378 130.89 35.34 -156.97
CA THR A 378 130.36 33.98 -156.78
C THR A 378 131.44 32.94 -156.45
N LYS A 379 132.53 32.87 -157.22
CA LYS A 379 133.58 31.83 -157.14
C LYS A 379 134.40 31.78 -155.83
N ARG A 380 134.14 32.68 -154.86
CA ARG A 380 134.76 32.63 -153.52
C ARG A 380 133.86 32.01 -152.45
N LEU A 381 132.55 31.91 -152.66
CA LEU A 381 131.61 31.41 -151.65
C LEU A 381 131.43 29.88 -151.68
N GLU A 382 131.64 29.22 -152.84
CA GLU A 382 131.54 27.76 -152.97
C GLU A 382 132.46 27.01 -151.99
N LYS A 383 133.70 27.49 -151.81
CA LYS A 383 134.67 26.92 -150.84
C LYS A 383 134.25 27.05 -149.37
N MET A 384 133.23 27.83 -149.05
CA MET A 384 132.70 27.99 -147.69
C MET A 384 131.53 27.03 -147.39
N ILE A 385 130.92 26.43 -148.42
CA ILE A 385 129.82 25.48 -148.28
C ILE A 385 130.36 24.09 -147.88
N GLU A 386 131.45 23.65 -148.52
CA GLU A 386 132.09 22.33 -148.30
C GLU A 386 132.55 22.09 -146.85
N HIS A 387 132.86 23.16 -146.09
CA HIS A 387 133.14 23.06 -144.65
C HIS A 387 131.88 22.78 -143.82
N ASN A 388 130.72 23.34 -144.21
CA ASN A 388 129.48 23.24 -143.45
C ASN A 388 128.82 21.85 -143.56
N GLU A 389 128.95 21.16 -144.69
CA GLU A 389 128.38 19.81 -144.84
C GLU A 389 128.97 18.80 -143.84
N LYS A 390 130.27 18.91 -143.53
CA LYS A 390 130.95 18.05 -142.55
C LYS A 390 130.39 18.17 -141.13
N ARG A 391 129.77 19.31 -140.77
CA ARG A 391 129.05 19.49 -139.48
C ARG A 391 127.69 18.79 -139.42
N LYS A 392 127.08 18.45 -140.55
CA LYS A 392 125.75 17.82 -140.60
C LYS A 392 125.80 16.34 -140.19
N ALA A 393 126.92 15.66 -140.43
CA ALA A 393 127.10 14.23 -140.17
C ALA A 393 127.24 13.85 -138.69
N THR A 394 127.72 14.77 -137.82
CA THR A 394 127.83 14.52 -136.37
C THR A 394 126.48 14.54 -135.67
N ILE A 395 125.64 15.53 -135.96
CA ILE A 395 124.31 15.72 -135.35
C ILE A 395 123.41 14.48 -135.55
N ILE A 396 123.55 13.79 -136.68
CA ILE A 396 122.78 12.57 -137.01
C ILE A 396 123.16 11.38 -136.10
N LYS A 397 124.36 11.35 -135.50
CA LYS A 397 124.77 10.30 -134.56
C LYS A 397 124.16 10.50 -133.17
N GLU A 398 124.12 11.74 -132.69
CA GLU A 398 123.59 12.10 -131.36
C GLU A 398 122.09 11.80 -131.26
N SER A 399 121.33 12.13 -132.31
CA SER A 399 119.89 11.83 -132.41
C SER A 399 119.54 10.36 -132.19
N LYS A 400 120.35 9.42 -132.71
CA LYS A 400 120.14 7.97 -132.52
C LYS A 400 120.37 7.50 -131.09
N HIS A 401 121.28 8.13 -130.35
CA HIS A 401 121.53 7.80 -128.95
C HIS A 401 120.35 8.22 -128.05
N LEU A 402 119.77 9.40 -128.31
CA LEU A 402 118.59 9.89 -127.60
C LEU A 402 117.35 9.00 -127.81
N GLN A 403 117.15 8.47 -129.02
CA GLN A 403 116.06 7.52 -129.30
C GLN A 403 116.17 6.21 -128.49
N PHE A 404 117.38 5.69 -128.27
CA PHE A 404 117.60 4.51 -127.44
C PHE A 404 117.25 4.76 -125.97
N MET A 405 117.72 5.89 -125.42
CA MET A 405 117.42 6.29 -124.04
C MET A 405 115.92 6.45 -123.77
N ILE A 406 115.17 7.00 -124.72
CA ILE A 406 113.70 7.11 -124.64
C ILE A 406 113.05 5.73 -124.53
N LEU A 407 113.45 4.77 -125.38
CA LEU A 407 112.84 3.43 -125.41
C LEU A 407 113.06 2.66 -124.09
N CYS A 408 114.25 2.78 -123.49
CA CYS A 408 114.51 2.23 -122.15
C CYS A 408 113.61 2.86 -121.07
N ALA A 409 113.36 4.18 -121.13
CA ALA A 409 112.47 4.86 -120.18
C ALA A 409 111.00 4.41 -120.33
N THR A 410 110.50 4.26 -121.57
CA THR A 410 109.12 3.81 -121.83
C THR A 410 108.85 2.42 -121.25
N ASN A 411 109.82 1.50 -121.38
CA ASN A 411 109.70 0.15 -120.82
C ASN A 411 109.61 0.18 -119.28
N LYS A 412 110.44 1.00 -118.61
CA LYS A 412 110.39 1.12 -117.14
C LYS A 412 109.08 1.74 -116.62
N ILE A 413 108.47 2.65 -117.39
CA ILE A 413 107.13 3.19 -117.08
C ILE A 413 106.05 2.09 -117.18
N ALA A 414 106.13 1.21 -118.20
CA ALA A 414 105.17 0.12 -118.37
C ALA A 414 105.21 -0.91 -117.22
N GLU A 415 106.39 -1.20 -116.68
CA GLU A 415 106.56 -2.04 -115.47
C GLU A 415 105.85 -1.43 -114.26
N LEU A 416 106.12 -0.14 -113.97
CA LEU A 416 105.51 0.58 -112.83
C LEU A 416 103.99 0.72 -112.98
N GLU A 417 103.49 0.87 -114.21
CA GLU A 417 102.05 0.82 -114.50
C GLU A 417 101.43 -0.55 -114.17
N HIS A 418 102.15 -1.65 -114.43
CA HIS A 418 101.69 -3.00 -114.10
C HIS A 418 101.64 -3.20 -112.59
N GLU A 419 102.70 -2.83 -111.86
CA GLU A 419 102.74 -2.85 -110.39
C GLU A 419 101.59 -2.02 -109.77
N ARG A 420 101.35 -0.81 -110.29
CA ARG A 420 100.21 0.04 -109.86
C ARG A 420 98.86 -0.67 -110.06
N LYS A 421 98.65 -1.31 -111.22
CA LYS A 421 97.42 -2.09 -111.50
C LYS A 421 97.28 -3.28 -110.54
N THR A 422 98.37 -3.98 -110.22
CA THR A 422 98.36 -5.09 -109.26
C THR A 422 97.99 -4.64 -107.84
N LEU A 423 98.59 -3.55 -107.34
CA LEU A 423 98.28 -2.95 -106.04
C LEU A 423 96.84 -2.40 -105.98
N GLN A 424 96.34 -1.83 -107.08
CA GLN A 424 94.95 -1.36 -107.18
C GLN A 424 93.96 -2.53 -107.07
N MET A 425 94.23 -3.66 -107.70
CA MET A 425 93.41 -4.88 -107.57
C MET A 425 93.44 -5.45 -106.16
N GLN A 426 94.60 -5.50 -105.50
CA GLN A 426 94.71 -5.91 -104.09
C GLN A 426 93.90 -4.99 -103.18
N THR A 427 94.03 -3.67 -103.37
CA THR A 427 93.25 -2.66 -102.62
C THR A 427 91.75 -2.86 -102.77
N GLN A 428 91.26 -3.18 -103.98
CA GLN A 428 89.84 -3.49 -104.22
C GLN A 428 89.40 -4.81 -103.57
N CYS A 429 90.27 -5.82 -103.49
CA CYS A 429 89.98 -7.06 -102.77
C CYS A 429 89.86 -6.83 -101.26
N GLU A 430 90.72 -6.02 -100.65
CA GLU A 430 90.61 -5.68 -99.23
C GLU A 430 89.37 -4.82 -98.93
N HIS A 431 89.01 -3.86 -99.80
CA HIS A 431 87.76 -3.11 -99.66
C HIS A 431 86.53 -4.05 -99.66
N LYS A 432 86.48 -5.03 -100.57
CA LYS A 432 85.39 -6.03 -100.59
C LYS A 432 85.33 -6.90 -99.32
N LYS A 433 86.45 -7.13 -98.63
CA LYS A 433 86.45 -7.76 -97.30
C LYS A 433 85.91 -6.82 -96.23
N ILE A 434 86.28 -5.54 -96.26
CA ILE A 434 85.75 -4.50 -95.35
C ILE A 434 84.23 -4.36 -95.53
N ASP A 435 83.73 -4.33 -96.77
CA ASP A 435 82.29 -4.30 -97.07
C ASP A 435 81.56 -5.54 -96.51
N LEU A 436 82.14 -6.74 -96.70
CA LEU A 436 81.60 -7.98 -96.14
C LEU A 436 81.59 -7.97 -94.61
N LEU A 437 82.66 -7.51 -93.97
CA LEU A 437 82.75 -7.35 -92.51
C LEU A 437 81.78 -6.29 -91.99
N ALA A 438 81.54 -5.20 -92.72
CA ALA A 438 80.54 -4.19 -92.38
C ALA A 438 79.12 -4.76 -92.47
N VAL A 439 78.82 -5.59 -93.48
CA VAL A 439 77.54 -6.31 -93.59
C VAL A 439 77.36 -7.34 -92.47
N LEU A 440 78.42 -8.06 -92.07
CA LEU A 440 78.37 -8.97 -90.92
C LEU A 440 78.17 -8.21 -89.61
N LEU A 441 78.91 -7.12 -89.38
CA LEU A 441 78.78 -6.26 -88.20
C LEU A 441 77.41 -5.57 -88.13
N ALA A 442 76.78 -5.28 -89.27
CA ALA A 442 75.39 -4.81 -89.33
C ALA A 442 74.37 -5.92 -88.98
N LYS A 443 74.64 -7.19 -89.33
CA LYS A 443 73.82 -8.33 -88.89
C LYS A 443 73.96 -8.59 -87.39
N GLU A 444 75.19 -8.57 -86.86
CA GLU A 444 75.44 -8.71 -85.41
C GLU A 444 74.80 -7.58 -84.61
N LYS A 445 74.84 -6.33 -85.10
CA LYS A 445 74.11 -5.22 -84.47
C LYS A 445 72.59 -5.44 -84.45
N LYS A 446 72.00 -5.90 -85.58
CA LYS A 446 70.58 -6.25 -85.60
C LYS A 446 70.26 -7.37 -84.62
N LEU A 447 71.02 -8.47 -84.61
CA LEU A 447 70.83 -9.55 -83.65
C LEU A 447 70.97 -9.07 -82.19
N LEU A 448 71.90 -8.15 -81.90
CA LEU A 448 72.05 -7.54 -80.58
C LEU A 448 70.85 -6.66 -80.21
N ASP A 449 70.29 -5.91 -81.14
CA ASP A 449 69.11 -5.07 -80.91
C ASP A 449 67.83 -5.91 -80.81
N ASP A 450 67.65 -6.93 -81.64
CA ASP A 450 66.60 -7.96 -81.52
C ASP A 450 66.67 -8.64 -80.14
N LYS A 451 67.89 -8.95 -79.64
CA LYS A 451 68.10 -9.53 -78.31
C LYS A 451 67.81 -8.56 -77.17
N LYS A 452 68.07 -7.25 -77.33
CA LYS A 452 67.62 -6.23 -76.37
C LYS A 452 66.11 -6.13 -76.35
N GLU A 453 65.43 -6.18 -77.50
CA GLU A 453 63.98 -6.13 -77.54
C GLU A 453 63.36 -7.37 -76.88
N ILE A 454 63.92 -8.57 -77.12
CA ILE A 454 63.52 -9.80 -76.42
C ILE A 454 63.77 -9.69 -74.90
N LEU A 455 64.86 -9.06 -74.47
CA LEU A 455 65.12 -8.79 -73.05
C LEU A 455 64.09 -7.82 -72.47
N TYR A 456 63.85 -6.64 -73.07
CA TYR A 456 62.82 -5.71 -72.61
C TYR A 456 61.41 -6.33 -72.61
N GLN A 457 61.09 -7.20 -73.56
CA GLN A 457 59.84 -7.96 -73.56
C GLN A 457 59.82 -9.01 -72.44
N ALA A 458 60.95 -9.63 -72.09
CA ALA A 458 61.06 -10.54 -70.95
C ALA A 458 60.95 -9.78 -69.62
N ASP A 459 61.65 -8.67 -69.46
CA ASP A 459 61.66 -7.80 -68.27
C ASP A 459 60.26 -7.21 -68.01
N PHE A 460 59.59 -6.69 -69.05
CA PHE A 460 58.20 -6.22 -68.94
C PHE A 460 57.22 -7.35 -68.58
N ASN A 461 57.45 -8.57 -69.06
CA ASN A 461 56.66 -9.73 -68.63
C ASN A 461 57.07 -10.23 -67.24
N LEU A 462 58.28 -9.96 -66.77
CA LEU A 462 58.74 -10.20 -65.40
C LEU A 462 58.01 -9.23 -64.45
N GLU A 463 58.10 -7.92 -64.65
CA GLU A 463 57.37 -6.90 -63.88
C GLU A 463 55.86 -7.22 -63.85
N LYS A 464 55.26 -7.54 -65.00
CA LYS A 464 53.85 -7.89 -65.13
C LYS A 464 53.48 -9.21 -64.43
N CYS A 465 54.44 -10.13 -64.26
CA CYS A 465 54.28 -11.32 -63.43
C CYS A 465 54.48 -10.99 -61.95
N GLU A 466 55.47 -10.18 -61.58
CA GLU A 466 55.76 -9.75 -60.22
C GLU A 466 54.62 -8.91 -59.65
N MET A 467 54.07 -7.94 -60.37
CA MET A 467 52.85 -7.22 -59.98
C MET A 467 51.63 -8.14 -59.78
N LYS A 468 51.53 -9.26 -60.52
CA LYS A 468 50.50 -10.27 -60.26
C LYS A 468 50.84 -11.10 -59.01
N LEU A 469 52.11 -11.43 -58.81
CA LEU A 469 52.61 -12.22 -57.69
C LEU A 469 52.50 -11.46 -56.37
N GLU A 470 52.72 -10.14 -56.36
CA GLU A 470 52.47 -9.25 -55.22
C GLU A 470 50.98 -9.15 -54.90
N ARG A 471 50.12 -8.96 -55.91
CA ARG A 471 48.65 -9.00 -55.74
C ARG A 471 48.18 -10.35 -55.18
N ILE A 472 48.76 -11.46 -55.62
CA ILE A 472 48.46 -12.82 -55.11
C ILE A 472 49.07 -13.05 -53.71
N ARG A 473 50.18 -12.41 -53.37
CA ARG A 473 50.78 -12.39 -52.02
C ARG A 473 50.06 -11.44 -51.05
N GLY A 474 49.04 -10.71 -51.49
CA GLY A 474 48.26 -9.79 -50.65
C GLY A 474 48.85 -8.40 -50.44
N PHE A 475 49.93 -8.04 -51.14
CA PHE A 475 50.47 -6.68 -51.12
C PHE A 475 49.67 -5.77 -52.07
N GLU A 476 48.46 -5.40 -51.64
CA GLU A 476 47.78 -4.23 -52.18
C GLU A 476 48.63 -2.98 -51.86
N HIS A 477 49.02 -2.22 -52.90
CA HIS A 477 49.94 -1.08 -52.75
C HIS A 477 49.41 0.03 -51.83
N ASP A 478 48.09 0.20 -51.74
CA ASP A 478 47.47 1.09 -50.77
C ASP A 478 47.40 0.41 -49.39
N LYS A 479 48.46 0.59 -48.60
CA LYS A 479 48.53 0.15 -47.20
C LYS A 479 47.31 0.63 -46.39
N SER A 480 46.78 1.81 -46.71
CA SER A 480 45.55 2.36 -46.11
C SER A 480 44.29 1.58 -46.47
N GLU A 481 44.16 1.00 -47.67
CA GLU A 481 43.02 0.14 -48.02
C GLU A 481 43.13 -1.24 -47.35
N SER A 482 44.35 -1.77 -47.22
CA SER A 482 44.61 -2.98 -46.43
C SER A 482 44.27 -2.75 -44.95
N GLU A 483 44.71 -1.62 -44.36
CA GLU A 483 44.39 -1.22 -42.99
C GLU A 483 42.89 -0.99 -42.77
N LYS A 484 42.17 -0.36 -43.71
CA LYS A 484 40.69 -0.24 -43.67
C LYS A 484 40.00 -1.61 -43.75
N LYS A 485 40.46 -2.51 -44.62
CA LYS A 485 39.92 -3.88 -44.72
C LYS A 485 40.16 -4.67 -43.44
N GLN A 486 41.34 -4.52 -42.83
CA GLN A 486 41.68 -5.15 -41.56
C GLN A 486 40.84 -4.60 -40.40
N GLN A 487 40.74 -3.27 -40.27
CA GLN A 487 39.83 -2.62 -39.31
C GLN A 487 38.38 -3.08 -39.51
N ARG A 488 37.92 -3.19 -40.77
CA ARG A 488 36.56 -3.67 -41.06
C ARG A 488 36.37 -5.15 -40.74
N ILE A 489 37.41 -5.98 -40.85
CA ILE A 489 37.40 -7.38 -40.39
C ILE A 489 37.32 -7.42 -38.86
N GLU A 490 38.09 -6.58 -38.16
CA GLU A 490 38.08 -6.48 -36.69
C GLU A 490 36.74 -5.96 -36.15
N GLU A 491 36.14 -4.94 -36.79
CA GLU A 491 34.77 -4.47 -36.53
C GLU A 491 33.75 -5.61 -36.72
N LEU A 492 33.83 -6.34 -37.85
CA LEU A 492 32.91 -7.44 -38.14
C LEU A 492 33.12 -8.64 -37.19
N GLN A 493 34.34 -8.90 -36.73
CA GLN A 493 34.64 -9.89 -35.71
C GLN A 493 34.14 -9.46 -34.32
N ALA A 494 34.27 -8.18 -33.96
CA ALA A 494 33.71 -7.62 -32.74
C ALA A 494 32.18 -7.76 -32.75
N VAL A 495 31.52 -7.31 -33.82
CA VAL A 495 30.06 -7.47 -34.01
C VAL A 495 29.65 -8.95 -34.02
N LEU A 496 30.43 -9.85 -34.62
CA LEU A 496 30.16 -11.30 -34.56
C LEU A 496 30.28 -11.84 -33.12
N SER A 497 31.27 -11.37 -32.35
CA SER A 497 31.44 -11.75 -30.95
C SER A 497 30.28 -11.25 -30.08
N GLU A 498 29.81 -10.01 -30.29
CA GLU A 498 28.63 -9.46 -29.64
C GLU A 498 27.37 -10.25 -30.01
N LYS A 499 27.12 -10.49 -31.30
CA LYS A 499 25.92 -11.22 -31.74
C LYS A 499 25.93 -12.66 -31.25
N THR A 500 27.08 -13.34 -31.23
CA THR A 500 27.18 -14.68 -30.63
C THR A 500 27.06 -14.67 -29.11
N ALA A 501 27.51 -13.62 -28.41
CA ALA A 501 27.25 -13.43 -26.99
C ALA A 501 25.75 -13.19 -26.70
N THR A 502 25.07 -12.31 -27.45
CA THR A 502 23.62 -12.10 -27.32
C THR A 502 22.82 -13.34 -27.69
N SER A 503 23.27 -14.13 -28.67
CA SER A 503 22.64 -15.40 -29.05
C SER A 503 22.76 -16.43 -27.92
N LYS A 504 23.94 -16.59 -27.32
CA LYS A 504 24.14 -17.44 -26.13
C LYS A 504 23.29 -16.98 -24.93
N LEU A 505 23.18 -15.67 -24.70
CA LEU A 505 22.33 -15.12 -23.65
C LEU A 505 20.86 -15.44 -23.90
N LEU A 506 20.33 -15.14 -25.10
CA LEU A 506 18.96 -15.46 -25.48
C LEU A 506 18.68 -16.98 -25.41
N GLN A 507 19.63 -17.82 -25.83
CA GLN A 507 19.49 -19.27 -25.74
C GLN A 507 19.47 -19.76 -24.29
N SER A 508 20.28 -19.17 -23.40
CA SER A 508 20.19 -19.44 -21.96
C SER A 508 18.84 -19.03 -21.37
N GLN A 509 18.33 -17.85 -21.76
CA GLN A 509 17.01 -17.34 -21.34
C GLN A 509 15.87 -18.24 -21.83
N ILE A 510 15.96 -18.76 -23.07
CA ILE A 510 15.03 -19.76 -23.60
C ILE A 510 15.09 -21.03 -22.75
N THR A 511 16.27 -21.58 -22.43
CA THR A 511 16.35 -22.80 -21.60
C THR A 511 15.83 -22.61 -20.17
N THR A 512 15.95 -21.40 -19.59
CA THR A 512 15.31 -21.09 -18.30
C THR A 512 13.78 -20.96 -18.44
N LEU A 513 13.27 -20.31 -19.48
CA LEU A 513 11.83 -20.21 -19.74
C LEU A 513 11.21 -21.60 -20.02
N GLU A 514 11.91 -22.46 -20.76
CA GLU A 514 11.51 -23.85 -20.96
C GLU A 514 11.50 -24.66 -19.65
N HIS A 515 12.40 -24.36 -18.71
CA HIS A 515 12.39 -24.97 -17.37
C HIS A 515 11.23 -24.45 -16.53
N ASP A 516 11.04 -23.14 -16.47
CA ASP A 516 9.94 -22.50 -15.74
C ASP A 516 8.57 -22.94 -16.29
N MET A 517 8.40 -23.06 -17.61
CA MET A 517 7.20 -23.62 -18.24
C MET A 517 6.94 -25.08 -17.86
N ARG A 518 7.98 -25.91 -17.75
CA ARG A 518 7.86 -27.30 -17.26
C ARG A 518 7.50 -27.34 -15.78
N MET A 519 8.09 -26.47 -14.96
CA MET A 519 7.75 -26.36 -13.54
C MET A 519 6.30 -25.89 -13.34
N ILE A 520 5.84 -24.88 -14.09
CA ILE A 520 4.45 -24.40 -14.07
C ILE A 520 3.49 -25.50 -14.56
N SER A 521 3.81 -26.21 -15.65
CA SER A 521 2.99 -27.35 -16.11
C SER A 521 2.88 -28.45 -15.04
N ASN A 522 3.98 -28.79 -14.35
CA ASN A 522 3.98 -29.79 -13.28
C ASN A 522 3.19 -29.31 -12.04
N CYS A 523 3.25 -28.03 -11.68
CA CYS A 523 2.38 -27.46 -10.64
C CYS A 523 0.90 -27.57 -11.05
N LEU A 524 0.56 -27.21 -12.30
CA LEU A 524 -0.81 -27.29 -12.81
C LEU A 524 -1.33 -28.73 -12.88
N THR A 525 -0.50 -29.74 -13.16
CA THR A 525 -0.94 -31.15 -13.04
C THR A 525 -1.19 -31.53 -11.59
N ASN A 526 -0.29 -31.16 -10.66
CA ASN A 526 -0.45 -31.47 -9.23
C ASN A 526 -1.68 -30.77 -8.61
N GLU A 527 -1.98 -29.54 -9.04
CA GLU A 527 -3.18 -28.79 -8.65
C GLU A 527 -4.45 -29.41 -9.24
N ASN A 528 -4.44 -29.89 -10.49
CA ASN A 528 -5.57 -30.61 -11.07
C ASN A 528 -5.83 -31.95 -10.37
N ASP A 529 -4.78 -32.73 -10.10
CA ASP A 529 -4.85 -33.96 -9.31
C ASP A 529 -5.52 -33.71 -7.95
N GLU A 530 -5.12 -32.64 -7.24
CA GLU A 530 -5.71 -32.28 -5.95
C GLU A 530 -7.15 -31.79 -6.08
N ILE A 531 -7.49 -31.06 -7.15
CA ILE A 531 -8.87 -30.71 -7.48
C ILE A 531 -9.72 -31.98 -7.71
N GLU A 532 -9.18 -33.05 -8.31
CA GLU A 532 -9.89 -34.31 -8.49
C GLU A 532 -10.01 -35.11 -7.18
N ARG A 533 -8.99 -35.13 -6.31
CA ARG A 533 -9.09 -35.68 -4.94
C ARG A 533 -10.15 -34.95 -4.13
N LEU A 534 -10.18 -33.61 -4.16
CA LEU A 534 -11.17 -32.78 -3.47
C LEU A 534 -12.59 -32.95 -4.04
N ARG A 535 -12.74 -33.10 -5.37
CA ARG A 535 -14.04 -33.45 -5.99
C ARG A 535 -14.54 -34.81 -5.52
N SER A 536 -13.67 -35.82 -5.45
CA SER A 536 -13.99 -37.16 -4.97
C SER A 536 -14.40 -37.13 -3.49
N LYS A 537 -13.57 -36.52 -2.62
CA LYS A 537 -13.85 -36.36 -1.19
C LYS A 537 -15.14 -35.56 -0.93
N LYS A 538 -15.46 -34.55 -1.76
CA LYS A 538 -16.74 -33.84 -1.71
C LYS A 538 -17.92 -34.78 -2.05
N GLN A 539 -17.77 -35.65 -3.05
CA GLN A 539 -18.81 -36.60 -3.42
C GLN A 539 -19.05 -37.63 -2.31
N ASP A 540 -17.99 -38.14 -1.68
CA ASP A 540 -18.07 -39.06 -0.54
C ASP A 540 -18.78 -38.40 0.66
N LEU A 541 -18.44 -37.15 0.98
CA LEU A 541 -19.12 -36.38 2.03
C LEU A 541 -20.60 -36.13 1.72
N LEU A 542 -20.95 -35.85 0.46
CA LEU A 542 -22.36 -35.72 0.05
C LEU A 542 -23.14 -37.04 0.20
N LEU A 543 -22.53 -38.19 -0.12
CA LEU A 543 -23.13 -39.51 0.09
C LEU A 543 -23.27 -39.85 1.58
N LEU A 544 -22.30 -39.46 2.42
CA LEU A 544 -22.38 -39.61 3.88
C LEU A 544 -23.48 -38.72 4.49
N LEU A 545 -23.66 -37.51 3.98
CA LEU A 545 -24.72 -36.58 4.40
C LEU A 545 -26.12 -37.09 4.00
N ASP A 546 -26.32 -37.51 2.75
CA ASP A 546 -27.57 -38.14 2.28
C ASP A 546 -27.90 -39.42 3.08
N GLY A 547 -26.91 -40.28 3.32
CA GLY A 547 -27.05 -41.44 4.19
C GLY A 547 -27.32 -41.07 5.66
N GLY A 548 -26.84 -39.92 6.13
CA GLY A 548 -27.16 -39.34 7.44
C GLY A 548 -28.62 -38.85 7.50
N GLU A 549 -29.05 -38.04 6.54
CA GLU A 549 -30.40 -37.48 6.44
C GLU A 549 -31.47 -38.57 6.34
N LYS A 550 -31.22 -39.62 5.54
CA LYS A 550 -32.11 -40.79 5.43
C LYS A 550 -32.25 -41.53 6.77
N ARG A 551 -31.15 -41.70 7.52
CA ARG A 551 -31.19 -42.30 8.87
C ARG A 551 -31.90 -41.40 9.87
N LEU A 552 -31.71 -40.08 9.80
CA LEU A 552 -32.40 -39.09 10.64
C LEU A 552 -33.91 -39.12 10.40
N LYS A 553 -34.36 -39.12 9.15
CA LYS A 553 -35.79 -39.22 8.79
C LYS A 553 -36.43 -40.50 9.33
N VAL A 554 -35.75 -41.65 9.21
CA VAL A 554 -36.22 -42.92 9.79
C VAL A 554 -36.27 -42.86 11.33
N ALA A 555 -35.33 -42.17 11.98
CA ALA A 555 -35.35 -41.96 13.43
C ALA A 555 -36.48 -41.01 13.87
N GLN A 556 -36.77 -39.96 13.10
CA GLN A 556 -37.87 -39.01 13.35
C GLN A 556 -39.22 -39.72 13.30
N SER A 557 -39.52 -40.47 12.22
CA SER A 557 -40.80 -41.21 12.14
C SER A 557 -40.95 -42.26 13.24
N ARG A 558 -39.86 -42.95 13.64
CA ARG A 558 -39.90 -43.86 14.80
C ARG A 558 -40.15 -43.14 16.12
N ASN A 559 -39.64 -41.91 16.29
CA ASN A 559 -39.94 -41.12 17.47
C ASN A 559 -41.40 -40.64 17.47
N GLU A 560 -41.95 -40.24 16.31
CA GLU A 560 -43.37 -39.90 16.13
C GLU A 560 -44.27 -41.11 16.47
N GLU A 561 -43.95 -42.31 15.96
CA GLU A 561 -44.60 -43.58 16.32
C GLU A 561 -44.60 -43.80 17.85
N ARG A 562 -43.43 -43.68 18.50
CA ARG A 562 -43.32 -43.83 19.96
C ARG A 562 -44.09 -42.78 20.74
N GLN A 563 -44.15 -41.53 20.27
CA GLN A 563 -44.97 -40.48 20.91
C GLN A 563 -46.48 -40.78 20.77
N VAL A 564 -46.92 -41.37 19.66
CA VAL A 564 -48.31 -41.84 19.51
C VAL A 564 -48.60 -43.01 20.43
N GLU A 565 -47.72 -44.01 20.52
CA GLU A 565 -47.83 -45.12 21.48
C GLU A 565 -47.91 -44.62 22.93
N GLU A 566 -47.05 -43.68 23.31
CA GLU A 566 -47.00 -43.12 24.67
C GLU A 566 -48.30 -42.38 24.99
N ASN A 567 -48.82 -41.56 24.08
CA ASN A 567 -50.09 -40.86 24.27
C ASN A 567 -51.29 -41.82 24.39
N ILE A 568 -51.30 -42.93 23.63
CA ILE A 568 -52.29 -44.00 23.79
C ILE A 568 -52.18 -44.65 25.18
N MET A 569 -50.97 -44.87 25.68
CA MET A 569 -50.74 -45.42 27.02
C MET A 569 -51.12 -44.44 28.14
N ARG A 570 -50.81 -43.14 28.02
CA ARG A 570 -51.30 -42.10 28.94
C ARG A 570 -52.83 -42.07 28.98
N LEU A 571 -53.51 -42.14 27.84
CA LEU A 571 -54.97 -42.17 27.77
C LEU A 571 -55.57 -43.41 28.45
N ARG A 572 -54.93 -44.57 28.32
CA ARG A 572 -55.30 -45.80 29.05
C ARG A 572 -55.11 -45.65 30.56
N VAL A 573 -54.00 -45.07 31.01
CA VAL A 573 -53.76 -44.76 32.42
C VAL A 573 -54.85 -43.82 32.95
N SER A 574 -55.13 -42.70 32.27
CA SER A 574 -56.20 -41.77 32.66
C SER A 574 -57.62 -42.35 32.56
N GLN A 575 -57.83 -43.45 31.85
CA GLN A 575 -59.07 -44.22 31.92
C GLN A 575 -59.12 -45.11 33.18
N LEU A 576 -58.02 -45.81 33.50
CA LEU A 576 -57.90 -46.63 34.70
C LEU A 576 -57.96 -45.78 35.98
N GLU A 577 -57.32 -44.61 36.01
CA GLU A 577 -57.42 -43.63 37.10
C GLU A 577 -58.88 -43.23 37.35
N ARG A 578 -59.62 -42.83 36.32
CA ARG A 578 -61.06 -42.51 36.43
C ARG A 578 -61.88 -43.71 36.90
N MET A 579 -61.57 -44.93 36.46
CA MET A 579 -62.23 -46.14 36.96
C MET A 579 -61.93 -46.38 38.44
N THR A 580 -60.69 -46.18 38.88
CA THR A 580 -60.27 -46.30 40.28
C THR A 580 -60.93 -45.24 41.16
N SER A 581 -60.98 -43.97 40.74
CA SER A 581 -61.72 -42.91 41.45
C SER A 581 -63.20 -43.25 41.57
N ASN A 582 -63.86 -43.69 40.49
CA ASN A 582 -65.26 -44.13 40.52
C ASN A 582 -65.51 -45.34 41.45
N VAL A 583 -64.50 -46.16 41.75
CA VAL A 583 -64.58 -47.23 42.76
C VAL A 583 -64.35 -46.67 44.16
N SER A 584 -63.35 -45.79 44.33
CA SER A 584 -63.09 -45.07 45.59
C SER A 584 -64.31 -44.30 46.07
N ASP A 585 -64.99 -43.56 45.19
CA ASP A 585 -66.21 -42.82 45.50
C ASP A 585 -67.35 -43.73 45.94
N LYS A 586 -67.47 -44.92 45.32
CA LYS A 586 -68.47 -45.94 45.74
C LYS A 586 -68.16 -46.50 47.12
N VAL A 587 -66.89 -46.82 47.40
CA VAL A 587 -66.45 -47.31 48.71
C VAL A 587 -66.65 -46.24 49.79
N TYR A 588 -66.28 -44.99 49.50
CA TYR A 588 -66.50 -43.85 50.40
C TYR A 588 -67.99 -43.62 50.70
N ASN A 589 -68.86 -43.69 49.69
CA ASN A 589 -70.30 -43.59 49.91
C ASN A 589 -70.85 -44.76 50.73
N LEU A 590 -70.40 -46.00 50.49
CA LEU A 590 -70.78 -47.17 51.29
C LEU A 590 -70.35 -47.04 52.75
N GLU A 591 -69.12 -46.58 53.00
CA GLU A 591 -68.60 -46.37 54.36
C GLU A 591 -69.34 -45.22 55.07
N LYS A 592 -69.69 -44.15 54.35
CA LYS A 592 -70.56 -43.08 54.85
C LYS A 592 -71.95 -43.61 55.25
N TYR A 593 -72.56 -44.49 54.45
CA TYR A 593 -73.83 -45.14 54.81
C TYR A 593 -73.67 -46.08 56.01
N ARG A 594 -72.55 -46.83 56.08
CA ARG A 594 -72.23 -47.71 57.22
C ARG A 594 -72.15 -46.93 58.52
N LEU A 595 -71.40 -45.82 58.53
CA LEU A 595 -71.25 -44.93 59.70
C LEU A 595 -72.57 -44.26 60.09
N HIS A 596 -73.40 -43.84 59.12
CA HIS A 596 -74.70 -43.24 59.42
C HIS A 596 -75.69 -44.24 60.04
N LEU A 597 -75.71 -45.49 59.55
CA LEU A 597 -76.47 -46.58 60.17
C LEU A 597 -75.94 -46.94 61.56
N GLU A 598 -74.62 -46.97 61.75
CA GLU A 598 -74.00 -47.23 63.05
C GLU A 598 -74.33 -46.13 64.08
N ALA A 599 -74.37 -44.87 63.65
CA ALA A 599 -74.82 -43.74 64.48
C ALA A 599 -76.30 -43.87 64.87
N ALA A 600 -77.20 -44.09 63.92
CA ALA A 600 -78.63 -44.26 64.18
C ALA A 600 -78.93 -45.47 65.09
N LEU A 601 -78.15 -46.55 64.99
CA LEU A 601 -78.24 -47.69 65.91
C LEU A 601 -77.77 -47.35 67.32
N LYS A 602 -76.71 -46.53 67.48
CA LYS A 602 -76.24 -46.05 68.79
C LYS A 602 -77.21 -45.08 69.44
N GLU A 603 -77.80 -44.15 68.67
CA GLU A 603 -78.84 -43.24 69.15
C GLU A 603 -80.06 -44.02 69.63
N ARG A 604 -80.56 -44.97 68.83
CA ARG A 604 -81.70 -45.81 69.21
C ARG A 604 -81.42 -46.73 70.40
N ALA A 605 -80.18 -47.19 70.56
CA ALA A 605 -79.76 -47.91 71.77
C ALA A 605 -79.75 -46.99 73.00
N ALA A 606 -79.27 -45.74 72.84
CA ALA A 606 -79.28 -44.73 73.90
C ALA A 606 -80.71 -44.34 74.33
N GLU A 607 -81.63 -44.17 73.38
CA GLU A 607 -83.06 -43.98 73.65
C GLU A 607 -83.65 -45.15 74.45
N ILE A 608 -83.37 -46.40 74.06
CA ILE A 608 -83.86 -47.59 74.77
C ILE A 608 -83.28 -47.66 76.19
N THR A 609 -82.01 -47.28 76.40
CA THR A 609 -81.46 -47.18 77.77
C THR A 609 -82.10 -46.05 78.58
N ALA A 610 -82.34 -44.87 77.99
CA ALA A 610 -83.00 -43.76 78.67
C ALA A 610 -84.47 -44.09 79.03
N GLN A 611 -85.20 -44.77 78.15
CA GLN A 611 -86.55 -45.29 78.44
C GLN A 611 -86.54 -46.33 79.56
N LYS A 612 -85.56 -47.25 79.55
CA LYS A 612 -85.38 -48.25 80.60
C LYS A 612 -85.04 -47.61 81.96
N GLU A 613 -84.20 -46.58 81.96
CA GLU A 613 -83.87 -45.80 83.17
C GLU A 613 -85.07 -45.00 83.65
N ALA A 614 -85.83 -44.36 82.76
CA ALA A 614 -87.08 -43.68 83.10
C ALA A 614 -88.11 -44.63 83.73
N LEU A 615 -88.24 -45.87 83.24
CA LEU A 615 -89.08 -46.91 83.84
C LEU A 615 -88.55 -47.37 85.21
N ILE A 616 -87.23 -47.44 85.41
CA ILE A 616 -86.62 -47.72 86.72
C ILE A 616 -86.87 -46.56 87.70
N VAL A 617 -86.83 -45.31 87.23
CA VAL A 617 -87.16 -44.12 88.01
C VAL A 617 -88.65 -44.08 88.34
N GLN A 618 -89.55 -44.36 87.41
CA GLN A 618 -90.99 -44.50 87.68
C GLN A 618 -91.27 -45.61 88.70
N LYS A 619 -90.62 -46.77 88.60
CA LYS A 619 -90.71 -47.84 89.62
C LYS A 619 -90.18 -47.39 90.99
N ARG A 620 -89.13 -46.55 91.03
CA ARG A 620 -88.63 -45.95 92.28
C ARG A 620 -89.62 -44.92 92.83
N ILE A 621 -90.21 -44.07 92.00
CA ILE A 621 -91.24 -43.10 92.38
C ILE A 621 -92.47 -43.82 92.94
N ALA A 622 -93.02 -44.83 92.24
CA ALA A 622 -94.16 -45.61 92.75
C ALA A 622 -93.85 -46.33 94.08
N ASN A 623 -92.62 -46.83 94.26
CA ASN A 623 -92.18 -47.38 95.55
C ASN A 623 -92.06 -46.31 96.64
N ASN A 624 -91.56 -45.11 96.29
CA ASN A 624 -91.49 -43.96 97.18
C ASN A 624 -92.89 -43.49 97.56
N GLU A 625 -93.81 -43.29 96.62
CA GLU A 625 -95.24 -43.01 96.86
C GLU A 625 -95.89 -44.07 97.75
N CYS A 626 -95.61 -45.36 97.53
CA CYS A 626 -96.06 -46.42 98.43
C CYS A 626 -95.41 -46.37 99.83
N SER A 627 -94.25 -45.73 99.98
CA SER A 627 -93.63 -45.45 101.28
C SER A 627 -94.18 -44.17 101.91
N GLU A 628 -94.42 -43.12 101.12
CA GLU A 628 -94.99 -41.83 101.50
C GLU A 628 -96.45 -41.96 101.89
N LEU A 629 -97.23 -42.84 101.27
CA LEU A 629 -98.57 -43.19 101.72
C LEU A 629 -98.55 -43.95 103.06
N ARG A 630 -97.53 -44.79 103.30
CA ARG A 630 -97.32 -45.43 104.62
C ARG A 630 -96.90 -44.41 105.68
N VAL A 631 -96.03 -43.45 105.32
CA VAL A 631 -95.66 -42.31 106.16
C VAL A 631 -96.88 -41.43 106.42
N ALA A 632 -97.66 -41.04 105.41
CA ALA A 632 -98.88 -40.24 105.53
C ALA A 632 -99.97 -40.92 106.38
N VAL A 633 -100.05 -42.26 106.38
CA VAL A 633 -100.91 -43.02 107.32
C VAL A 633 -100.35 -42.95 108.75
N ALA A 634 -99.04 -43.04 108.95
CA ALA A 634 -98.40 -42.83 110.25
C ALA A 634 -98.45 -41.36 110.72
N GLU A 635 -98.42 -40.40 109.80
CA GLU A 635 -98.55 -38.97 110.04
C GLU A 635 -99.99 -38.53 110.25
N ARG A 636 -100.99 -39.17 109.63
CA ARG A 636 -102.39 -38.95 110.06
C ARG A 636 -102.61 -39.49 111.47
N LYS A 637 -102.01 -40.64 111.81
CA LYS A 637 -101.94 -41.15 113.20
C LYS A 637 -101.17 -40.21 114.14
N SER A 638 -100.13 -39.51 113.68
CA SER A 638 -99.39 -38.52 114.50
C SER A 638 -100.08 -37.15 114.54
N ARG A 639 -100.80 -36.76 113.49
CA ARG A 639 -101.51 -35.48 113.36
C ARG A 639 -102.78 -35.44 114.19
N ILE A 640 -103.40 -36.59 114.43
CA ILE A 640 -104.39 -36.75 115.51
C ILE A 640 -103.74 -36.36 116.86
N ARG A 641 -102.55 -36.87 117.18
CA ARG A 641 -101.80 -36.48 118.40
C ARG A 641 -101.28 -35.03 118.39
N GLN A 642 -100.98 -34.45 117.23
CA GLN A 642 -100.54 -33.06 117.13
C GLN A 642 -101.70 -32.08 117.15
N LEU A 643 -102.91 -32.44 116.71
CA LEU A 643 -104.10 -31.62 116.92
C LEU A 643 -104.50 -31.61 118.40
N GLN A 644 -104.24 -32.71 119.12
CA GLN A 644 -104.26 -32.73 120.60
C GLN A 644 -103.20 -31.85 121.28
N ALA A 645 -102.20 -31.30 120.55
CA ALA A 645 -101.08 -30.54 121.12
C ALA A 645 -100.88 -29.12 120.51
N ARG A 646 -101.44 -28.84 119.32
CA ARG A 646 -101.41 -27.49 118.71
C ARG A 646 -102.54 -26.58 119.16
N TYR A 647 -103.44 -27.10 119.98
CA TYR A 647 -104.29 -26.29 120.86
C TYR A 647 -103.45 -25.43 121.83
N ASP A 648 -102.22 -25.86 122.14
CA ASP A 648 -101.50 -25.42 123.34
C ASP A 648 -100.51 -24.24 123.14
N THR A 649 -100.27 -23.69 121.94
CA THR A 649 -99.03 -22.86 121.73
C THR A 649 -98.94 -21.74 120.67
N SER A 650 -99.94 -21.43 119.83
CA SER A 650 -99.72 -20.54 118.65
C SER A 650 -99.76 -19.01 118.93
N VAL A 651 -98.75 -18.44 119.63
CA VAL A 651 -98.89 -17.12 120.32
C VAL A 651 -97.85 -16.00 120.00
N ALA A 652 -96.72 -16.21 119.27
CA ALA A 652 -95.46 -15.45 119.54
C ALA A 652 -94.98 -14.20 118.70
N ALA A 653 -95.21 -14.06 117.38
CA ALA A 653 -94.74 -12.93 116.49
C ALA A 653 -93.21 -12.73 116.20
N SER A 654 -92.85 -11.73 115.34
CA SER A 654 -91.51 -11.54 114.67
C SER A 654 -91.21 -10.10 114.17
N GLY A 655 -89.95 -9.75 113.84
CA GLY A 655 -89.55 -8.57 113.01
C GLY A 655 -88.10 -8.07 113.27
N ALA A 656 -87.45 -7.17 112.49
CA ALA A 656 -87.69 -6.60 111.15
C ALA A 656 -86.36 -6.10 110.50
N THR A 657 -86.33 -5.47 109.29
CA THR A 657 -85.12 -5.42 108.41
C THR A 657 -84.83 -4.10 107.62
N PRO A 658 -83.55 -3.64 107.51
CA PRO A 658 -83.00 -2.69 106.50
C PRO A 658 -82.10 -3.40 105.42
N ALA A 659 -81.44 -2.79 104.41
CA ALA A 659 -81.62 -1.63 103.50
C ALA A 659 -80.48 -1.63 102.41
N GLY A 660 -80.54 -0.86 101.30
CA GLY A 660 -79.39 -0.70 100.36
C GLY A 660 -79.60 -0.12 98.93
N VAL A 661 -78.54 -0.22 98.10
CA VAL A 661 -78.40 -0.03 96.59
C VAL A 661 -78.29 1.44 96.01
N PRO A 662 -77.89 1.72 94.72
CA PRO A 662 -76.56 2.28 94.30
C PRO A 662 -76.57 3.62 93.47
N MET A 663 -75.40 4.16 93.00
CA MET A 663 -75.34 5.42 92.17
C MET A 663 -74.13 5.64 91.18
N SER A 664 -74.01 6.83 90.54
CA SER A 664 -73.52 7.04 89.13
C SER A 664 -72.66 8.32 88.78
N THR A 665 -72.63 8.74 87.49
CA THR A 665 -71.60 9.46 86.68
C THR A 665 -71.27 10.96 86.97
N ALA A 666 -70.68 11.34 88.10
CA ALA A 666 -70.32 12.76 88.39
C ALA A 666 -68.86 13.20 88.09
N TYR A 667 -67.90 12.28 87.95
CA TYR A 667 -66.48 12.55 88.23
C TYR A 667 -65.66 13.30 87.15
N LEU A 668 -65.93 13.08 85.85
CA LEU A 668 -64.97 13.37 84.77
C LEU A 668 -64.82 14.84 84.32
N LYS A 669 -65.57 15.81 84.87
CA LYS A 669 -65.60 17.19 84.35
C LYS A 669 -64.61 18.19 84.96
N ILE A 670 -63.83 17.80 85.97
CA ILE A 670 -63.02 18.75 86.76
C ILE A 670 -61.58 18.93 86.22
N GLN A 671 -61.01 17.92 85.55
CA GLN A 671 -59.57 17.86 85.27
C GLN A 671 -59.06 18.79 84.15
N SER A 672 -59.89 19.13 83.15
CA SER A 672 -59.44 19.81 81.92
C SER A 672 -59.27 21.32 82.01
N ALA A 673 -59.41 21.91 83.20
CA ALA A 673 -59.40 23.37 83.39
C ALA A 673 -58.02 23.98 83.69
N GLN A 674 -57.05 23.20 84.20
CA GLN A 674 -55.84 23.75 84.81
C GLN A 674 -54.66 24.00 83.83
N GLU A 675 -54.55 23.26 82.74
CA GLU A 675 -53.33 23.25 81.89
C GLU A 675 -53.10 24.56 81.10
N ARG A 676 -54.14 25.36 80.85
CA ARG A 676 -54.06 26.52 79.94
C ARG A 676 -53.35 27.75 80.51
N TYR A 677 -53.07 27.78 81.82
CA TYR A 677 -52.48 28.95 82.48
C TYR A 677 -50.96 29.03 82.31
N LEU A 678 -50.27 27.89 82.35
CA LEU A 678 -48.80 27.80 82.44
C LEU A 678 -48.04 28.23 81.17
N LEU A 679 -48.70 28.20 80.00
CA LEU A 679 -48.05 28.45 78.71
C LEU A 679 -47.81 29.94 78.36
N ARG A 680 -48.27 30.89 79.18
CA ARG A 680 -48.13 32.34 78.90
C ARG A 680 -46.87 32.98 79.50
N GLU A 681 -46.38 32.47 80.64
CA GLU A 681 -45.30 33.11 81.42
C GLU A 681 -43.88 32.89 80.86
N GLN A 682 -43.77 32.19 79.72
CA GLN A 682 -42.50 31.85 79.07
C GLN A 682 -42.14 32.78 77.89
N GLY A 683 -43.07 33.59 77.39
CA GLY A 683 -42.82 34.51 76.27
C GLY A 683 -41.96 35.72 76.67
N ASP A 684 -42.46 36.51 77.63
CA ASP A 684 -41.95 37.85 77.97
C ASP A 684 -40.46 37.89 78.36
N LYS A 685 -39.88 36.76 78.79
CA LYS A 685 -38.49 36.64 79.24
C LYS A 685 -37.46 36.60 78.09
N LEU A 686 -37.89 36.48 76.83
CA LEU A 686 -36.99 36.44 75.67
C LEU A 686 -36.69 37.86 75.11
N ASP A 687 -37.65 38.78 75.14
CA ASP A 687 -37.53 40.13 74.53
C ASP A 687 -36.59 41.09 75.30
N GLU A 688 -36.23 40.76 76.56
CA GLU A 688 -35.22 41.49 77.33
C GLU A 688 -33.77 41.05 77.04
N ALA A 689 -33.57 39.94 76.32
CA ALA A 689 -32.24 39.52 75.89
C ALA A 689 -31.75 40.34 74.67
N ILE A 690 -32.63 40.50 73.67
CA ILE A 690 -32.30 41.05 72.34
C ILE A 690 -31.76 42.50 72.42
N ARG A 691 -32.34 43.34 73.28
CA ARG A 691 -31.98 44.76 73.37
C ARG A 691 -30.61 45.06 73.99
N ARG A 692 -29.96 44.08 74.66
CA ARG A 692 -28.57 44.26 75.16
C ARG A 692 -27.54 44.04 74.07
N THR A 693 -27.72 43.03 73.22
CA THR A 693 -26.79 42.70 72.12
C THR A 693 -26.67 43.81 71.07
N GLU A 694 -27.71 44.61 70.85
CA GLU A 694 -27.66 45.74 69.90
C GLU A 694 -26.73 46.89 70.34
N GLN A 695 -26.55 47.07 71.65
CA GLN A 695 -25.73 48.16 72.19
C GLN A 695 -24.23 47.85 72.05
N GLU A 696 -23.86 46.57 72.16
CA GLU A 696 -22.47 46.08 72.07
C GLU A 696 -21.95 46.12 70.62
N ILE A 697 -22.80 45.90 69.63
CA ILE A 697 -22.41 45.94 68.20
C ILE A 697 -21.83 47.32 67.83
N ARG A 698 -22.45 48.42 68.27
CA ARG A 698 -22.03 49.80 67.93
C ARG A 698 -20.68 50.21 68.53
N SER A 699 -20.24 49.59 69.62
CA SER A 699 -18.90 49.86 70.20
C SER A 699 -17.80 49.10 69.46
N MET A 700 -18.11 47.88 68.98
CA MET A 700 -17.20 47.10 68.13
C MET A 700 -16.93 47.80 66.79
N GLU A 701 -17.97 48.33 66.12
CA GLU A 701 -17.84 49.01 64.81
C GLU A 701 -16.81 50.17 64.80
N ASN A 702 -16.80 51.00 65.84
CA ASN A 702 -15.85 52.12 65.95
C ASN A 702 -14.41 51.64 66.15
N THR A 703 -14.21 50.58 66.94
CA THR A 703 -12.90 49.98 67.19
C THR A 703 -12.34 49.37 65.89
N LEU A 704 -13.20 48.66 65.15
CA LEU A 704 -12.89 48.01 63.87
C LEU A 704 -12.44 49.04 62.81
N ARG A 705 -13.05 50.24 62.78
CA ARG A 705 -12.66 51.32 61.85
C ARG A 705 -11.23 51.83 62.06
N VAL A 706 -10.74 51.94 63.30
CA VAL A 706 -9.35 52.34 63.58
C VAL A 706 -8.36 51.23 63.21
N VAL A 707 -8.73 49.98 63.49
CA VAL A 707 -7.94 48.80 63.09
C VAL A 707 -7.77 48.74 61.58
N ASN A 708 -8.82 48.96 60.79
CA ASN A 708 -8.75 48.90 59.33
C ASN A 708 -7.75 49.91 58.73
N ILE A 709 -7.78 51.17 59.17
CA ILE A 709 -6.87 52.22 58.66
C ILE A 709 -5.39 51.86 58.96
N CYS A 710 -5.12 51.27 60.12
CA CYS A 710 -3.77 50.78 60.46
C CYS A 710 -3.39 49.54 59.64
N ASN A 711 -4.35 48.66 59.36
CA ASN A 711 -4.18 47.43 58.58
C ASN A 711 -3.88 47.73 57.10
N ASP A 712 -4.53 48.75 56.52
CA ASP A 712 -4.29 49.16 55.14
C ASP A 712 -2.86 49.73 54.96
N LYS A 713 -2.38 50.61 55.84
CA LYS A 713 -0.96 51.05 55.83
C LYS A 713 0.04 49.91 56.08
N TYR A 714 -0.38 48.88 56.83
CA TYR A 714 0.38 47.64 57.00
C TYR A 714 0.51 46.86 55.68
N LYS A 715 -0.53 46.82 54.84
CA LYS A 715 -0.49 46.18 53.51
C LYS A 715 0.44 46.92 52.57
N ASP A 716 0.37 48.25 52.55
CA ASP A 716 1.28 49.07 51.74
C ASP A 716 2.74 48.81 52.13
N SER A 717 3.03 48.77 53.44
CA SER A 717 4.36 48.43 54.00
C SER A 717 4.78 46.96 53.78
N LEU A 718 3.84 46.08 53.39
CA LEU A 718 4.08 44.68 53.03
C LEU A 718 4.10 44.44 51.51
N SER A 719 3.89 45.48 50.70
CA SER A 719 3.99 45.38 49.24
C SER A 719 5.46 45.23 48.83
N ALA A 720 5.76 44.13 48.12
CA ALA A 720 7.15 43.69 47.90
C ALA A 720 7.82 44.31 46.65
N VAL A 721 7.12 45.18 45.91
CA VAL A 721 7.55 45.71 44.61
C VAL A 721 7.12 47.16 44.46
N ASP A 722 8.05 48.05 44.13
CA ASP A 722 7.79 49.46 43.79
C ASP A 722 7.00 49.57 42.47
N GLN A 723 6.01 50.47 42.41
CA GLN A 723 4.93 50.41 41.41
C GLN A 723 5.37 50.78 39.98
N ASP A 724 6.55 51.37 39.80
CA ASP A 724 7.18 51.62 38.48
C ASP A 724 8.48 50.83 38.26
N GLY A 725 8.73 49.78 39.07
CA GLY A 725 9.92 48.92 38.93
C GLY A 725 9.93 48.08 37.64
N PRO A 726 11.12 47.76 37.09
CA PRO A 726 11.25 47.02 35.82
C PRO A 726 10.72 45.57 35.91
N GLU A 727 10.83 44.92 37.08
CA GLU A 727 10.21 43.61 37.30
C GLU A 727 8.68 43.68 37.17
N GLN A 728 8.07 44.82 37.50
CA GLN A 728 6.62 45.00 37.40
C GLN A 728 6.15 45.35 35.98
N THR A 729 7.05 45.80 35.09
CA THR A 729 6.74 45.95 33.64
C THR A 729 6.92 44.62 32.90
N GLU A 730 7.94 43.83 33.26
CA GLU A 730 8.04 42.43 32.82
C GLU A 730 6.89 41.57 33.37
N GLN A 731 6.49 41.74 34.64
CA GLN A 731 5.31 41.08 35.18
C GLN A 731 4.05 41.52 34.41
N ARG A 732 3.84 42.81 34.15
CA ARG A 732 2.72 43.28 33.31
C ARG A 732 2.74 42.64 31.91
N ARG A 733 3.92 42.46 31.30
CA ARG A 733 4.07 41.79 29.99
C ARG A 733 3.77 40.29 30.06
N LEU A 734 4.22 39.61 31.12
CA LEU A 734 3.96 38.19 31.35
C LEU A 734 2.49 37.93 31.74
N ASP A 735 1.87 38.83 32.50
CA ASP A 735 0.44 38.80 32.84
C ASP A 735 -0.43 39.10 31.60
N GLU A 736 0.02 39.95 30.68
CA GLU A 736 -0.66 40.17 29.40
C GLU A 736 -0.56 38.93 28.50
N GLN A 737 0.62 38.29 28.44
CA GLN A 737 0.81 37.01 27.75
C GLN A 737 0.02 35.87 28.41
N LEU A 738 -0.08 35.85 29.74
CA LEU A 738 -0.90 34.91 30.49
C LEU A 738 -2.39 35.15 30.25
N ARG A 739 -2.86 36.41 30.22
CA ARG A 739 -4.23 36.78 29.82
C ARG A 739 -4.52 36.38 28.37
N GLU A 740 -3.60 36.58 27.44
CA GLU A 740 -3.74 36.09 26.06
C GLU A 740 -3.84 34.56 26.00
N VAL A 741 -3.01 33.83 26.74
CA VAL A 741 -3.01 32.36 26.77
C VAL A 741 -4.26 31.82 27.47
N GLN A 742 -4.69 32.43 28.57
CA GLN A 742 -5.96 32.15 29.25
C GLN A 742 -7.14 32.42 28.31
N GLN A 743 -7.21 33.58 27.65
CA GLN A 743 -8.28 33.88 26.71
C GLN A 743 -8.29 32.92 25.51
N LYS A 744 -7.12 32.48 25.01
CA LYS A 744 -7.02 31.42 23.99
C LYS A 744 -7.41 30.05 24.53
N GLN A 745 -7.16 29.77 25.81
CA GLN A 745 -7.61 28.56 26.50
C GLN A 745 -9.13 28.59 26.70
N ASP A 746 -9.72 29.70 27.14
CA ASP A 746 -11.15 29.89 27.35
C ASP A 746 -11.92 29.87 26.02
N GLN A 747 -11.33 30.42 24.94
CA GLN A 747 -11.84 30.26 23.59
C GLN A 747 -11.81 28.79 23.13
N ARG A 748 -10.71 28.06 23.41
CA ARG A 748 -10.61 26.62 23.11
C ARG A 748 -11.54 25.77 23.97
N GLN A 749 -11.71 26.09 25.25
CA GLN A 749 -12.68 25.44 26.13
C GLN A 749 -14.10 25.75 25.68
N SER A 750 -14.41 26.99 25.29
CA SER A 750 -15.71 27.36 24.70
C SER A 750 -15.98 26.66 23.37
N GLN A 751 -14.95 26.44 22.54
CA GLN A 751 -15.04 25.64 21.32
C GLN A 751 -15.26 24.15 21.65
N LEU A 752 -14.53 23.60 22.62
CA LEU A 752 -14.68 22.22 23.08
C LEU A 752 -16.07 21.99 23.70
N GLN A 753 -16.57 22.96 24.47
CA GLN A 753 -17.91 22.96 25.07
C GLN A 753 -18.99 23.01 24.00
N ARG A 754 -18.87 23.89 22.98
CA ARG A 754 -19.80 23.92 21.84
C ARG A 754 -19.78 22.62 21.04
N LEU A 755 -18.60 22.08 20.75
CA LEU A 755 -18.46 20.78 20.08
C LEU A 755 -19.02 19.63 20.93
N PHE A 756 -18.89 19.69 22.26
CA PHE A 756 -19.49 18.72 23.17
C PHE A 756 -21.02 18.87 23.22
N ASP A 757 -21.55 20.10 23.27
CA ASP A 757 -22.98 20.38 23.21
C ASP A 757 -23.57 19.97 21.85
N GLU A 758 -22.83 20.11 20.75
CA GLU A 758 -23.20 19.67 19.39
C GLU A 758 -23.14 18.14 19.26
N LEU A 759 -22.15 17.49 19.86
CA LEU A 759 -22.06 16.02 19.93
C LEU A 759 -23.18 15.46 20.82
N GLN A 760 -23.47 16.09 21.96
CA GLN A 760 -24.57 15.70 22.84
C GLN A 760 -25.94 15.96 22.19
N LYS A 761 -26.13 17.06 21.44
CA LYS A 761 -27.33 17.29 20.61
C LYS A 761 -27.46 16.21 19.56
N THR A 762 -26.47 16.00 18.71
CA THR A 762 -26.53 14.97 17.66
C THR A 762 -26.70 13.55 18.21
N GLN A 763 -26.18 13.24 19.40
CA GLN A 763 -26.43 11.97 20.09
C GLN A 763 -27.85 11.88 20.67
N ASN A 764 -28.41 12.97 21.17
CA ASN A 764 -29.82 13.06 21.59
C ASN A 764 -30.77 12.96 20.37
N ASP A 765 -30.43 13.62 19.26
CA ASP A 765 -31.19 13.59 18.00
C ASP A 765 -31.15 12.19 17.38
N TYR A 766 -29.99 11.53 17.42
CA TYR A 766 -29.83 10.11 17.03
C TYR A 766 -30.67 9.18 17.92
N SER A 767 -30.70 9.44 19.24
CA SER A 767 -31.53 8.67 20.18
C SER A 767 -33.03 8.91 19.96
N GLN A 768 -33.44 10.13 19.63
CA GLN A 768 -34.81 10.44 19.22
C GLN A 768 -35.16 9.75 17.89
N LEU A 769 -34.27 9.79 16.90
CA LEU A 769 -34.45 9.12 15.62
C LEU A 769 -34.58 7.59 15.77
N LEU A 770 -33.83 6.97 16.67
CA LEU A 770 -34.00 5.55 17.02
C LEU A 770 -35.38 5.28 17.63
N ASN A 771 -35.79 6.09 18.61
CA ASN A 771 -37.12 5.98 19.23
C ASN A 771 -38.27 6.20 18.22
N ASP A 772 -38.10 7.10 17.25
CA ASP A 772 -39.09 7.38 16.21
C ASP A 772 -39.09 6.31 15.12
N ILE A 773 -37.95 5.69 14.81
CA ILE A 773 -37.86 4.45 14.01
C ILE A 773 -38.59 3.31 14.72
N GLU A 774 -38.49 3.20 16.04
CA GLU A 774 -39.18 2.16 16.82
C GLU A 774 -40.70 2.38 16.84
N LYS A 775 -41.18 3.60 17.15
CA LYS A 775 -42.60 3.97 17.00
C LYS A 775 -43.10 3.76 15.56
N ALA A 776 -42.31 4.06 14.54
CA ALA A 776 -42.68 3.84 13.15
C ALA A 776 -42.79 2.34 12.78
N LYS A 777 -42.05 1.45 13.47
CA LYS A 777 -42.25 0.00 13.38
C LYS A 777 -43.53 -0.43 14.10
N GLU A 778 -43.76 0.04 15.33
CA GLU A 778 -45.01 -0.23 16.08
C GLU A 778 -46.24 0.23 15.28
N GLU A 779 -46.25 1.46 14.78
CA GLU A 779 -47.30 2.00 13.91
C GLU A 779 -47.46 1.19 12.61
N ARG A 780 -46.37 0.68 12.01
CA ARG A 780 -46.45 -0.18 10.83
C ARG A 780 -47.08 -1.52 11.17
N GLU A 781 -46.70 -2.13 12.29
CA GLU A 781 -47.30 -3.38 12.75
C GLU A 781 -48.78 -3.21 13.09
N ASP A 782 -49.17 -2.15 13.79
CA ASP A 782 -50.58 -1.87 14.10
C ASP A 782 -51.39 -1.60 12.84
N LYS A 783 -50.86 -0.79 11.91
CA LYS A 783 -51.47 -0.60 10.58
C LYS A 783 -51.53 -1.90 9.80
N GLN A 784 -50.61 -2.84 10.01
CA GLN A 784 -50.67 -4.14 9.35
C GLN A 784 -51.65 -5.12 9.99
N ARG A 785 -51.73 -5.18 11.33
CA ARG A 785 -52.78 -5.91 12.06
C ARG A 785 -54.15 -5.37 11.67
N PHE A 786 -54.28 -4.06 11.50
CA PHE A 786 -55.48 -3.40 10.98
C PHE A 786 -55.76 -3.76 9.51
N LEU A 787 -54.77 -3.68 8.62
CA LEU A 787 -54.92 -4.10 7.21
C LEU A 787 -55.40 -5.55 7.12
N SER A 788 -54.77 -6.49 7.83
CA SER A 788 -55.20 -7.90 7.80
C SER A 788 -56.52 -8.19 8.54
N SER A 789 -57.01 -7.26 9.37
CA SER A 789 -58.39 -7.25 9.86
C SER A 789 -59.36 -6.75 8.78
N VAL A 790 -59.02 -5.66 8.09
CA VAL A 790 -59.81 -5.12 6.96
C VAL A 790 -59.85 -6.09 5.78
N GLU A 791 -58.76 -6.77 5.45
CA GLU A 791 -58.69 -7.80 4.40
C GLU A 791 -59.63 -8.98 4.71
N LYS A 792 -59.66 -9.43 5.98
CA LYS A 792 -60.64 -10.44 6.44
C LYS A 792 -62.07 -9.93 6.35
N GLN A 793 -62.34 -8.69 6.78
CA GLN A 793 -63.66 -8.08 6.65
C GLN A 793 -64.07 -7.92 5.18
N VAL A 794 -63.16 -7.53 4.28
CA VAL A 794 -63.41 -7.42 2.83
C VAL A 794 -63.66 -8.79 2.21
N ALA A 795 -62.94 -9.84 2.63
CA ALA A 795 -63.22 -11.22 2.21
C ALA A 795 -64.61 -11.68 2.70
N GLU A 796 -64.95 -11.46 3.96
CA GLU A 796 -66.27 -11.75 4.52
C GLU A 796 -67.39 -10.96 3.80
N GLN A 797 -67.17 -9.67 3.50
CA GLN A 797 -68.14 -8.86 2.77
C GLN A 797 -68.23 -9.30 1.31
N GLY A 798 -67.14 -9.71 0.68
CA GLY A 798 -67.12 -10.34 -0.63
C GLY A 798 -67.93 -11.65 -0.67
N GLU A 799 -67.85 -12.47 0.39
CA GLU A 799 -68.74 -13.63 0.54
C GLU A 799 -70.19 -13.24 0.80
N LYS A 800 -70.46 -12.25 1.65
CA LYS A 800 -71.83 -11.76 1.95
C LYS A 800 -72.47 -11.19 0.70
N ILE A 801 -71.72 -10.43 -0.11
CA ILE A 801 -72.10 -9.96 -1.44
C ILE A 801 -72.31 -11.15 -2.38
N SER A 802 -71.38 -12.10 -2.51
CA SER A 802 -71.54 -13.31 -3.34
C SER A 802 -72.79 -14.12 -2.97
N ARG A 803 -73.14 -14.19 -1.68
CA ARG A 803 -74.38 -14.78 -1.16
C ARG A 803 -75.61 -13.94 -1.54
N ALA A 804 -75.58 -12.63 -1.30
CA ALA A 804 -76.66 -11.70 -1.65
C ALA A 804 -76.94 -11.70 -3.16
N ASP A 805 -75.90 -11.66 -3.99
CA ASP A 805 -75.93 -11.81 -5.44
C ASP A 805 -76.57 -13.12 -5.90
N LYS A 806 -76.24 -14.24 -5.23
CA LYS A 806 -76.86 -15.55 -5.52
C LYS A 806 -78.36 -15.55 -5.15
N CYS A 807 -78.75 -14.80 -4.11
CA CYS A 807 -80.16 -14.60 -3.76
C CYS A 807 -80.87 -13.64 -4.73
N LEU A 808 -80.28 -12.50 -5.08
CA LEU A 808 -80.82 -11.56 -6.07
C LEU A 808 -80.97 -12.21 -7.45
N ARG A 809 -79.98 -13.00 -7.91
CA ARG A 809 -80.08 -13.76 -9.16
C ARG A 809 -81.07 -14.92 -9.10
N LYS A 810 -81.45 -15.41 -7.91
CA LYS A 810 -82.64 -16.29 -7.75
C LYS A 810 -83.91 -15.46 -7.87
N VAL A 811 -84.10 -14.44 -7.04
CA VAL A 811 -85.30 -13.59 -7.02
C VAL A 811 -85.58 -12.95 -8.39
N GLN A 812 -84.57 -12.47 -9.13
CA GLN A 812 -84.74 -11.97 -10.50
C GLN A 812 -85.20 -13.05 -11.48
N LYS A 813 -84.72 -14.30 -11.35
CA LYS A 813 -85.21 -15.44 -12.13
C LYS A 813 -86.63 -15.82 -11.72
N ASP A 814 -86.94 -15.80 -10.43
CA ASP A 814 -88.27 -16.12 -9.91
C ASP A 814 -89.31 -15.07 -10.35
N ILE A 815 -88.92 -13.79 -10.43
CA ILE A 815 -89.71 -12.70 -11.02
C ILE A 815 -89.89 -12.90 -12.54
N GLN A 816 -88.83 -13.27 -13.28
CA GLN A 816 -88.97 -13.62 -14.71
C GLN A 816 -89.88 -14.83 -14.93
N ASN A 817 -89.78 -15.86 -14.08
CA ASN A 817 -90.64 -17.05 -14.12
C ASN A 817 -92.10 -16.70 -13.80
N LEU A 818 -92.34 -15.82 -12.82
CA LEU A 818 -93.67 -15.28 -12.50
C LEU A 818 -94.28 -14.50 -13.66
N TYR A 819 -93.49 -13.64 -14.32
CA TYR A 819 -93.92 -12.92 -15.52
C TYR A 819 -94.28 -13.89 -16.66
N LEU A 820 -93.45 -14.91 -16.92
CA LEU A 820 -93.73 -15.95 -17.92
C LEU A 820 -95.00 -16.76 -17.61
N TYR A 821 -95.27 -17.05 -16.34
CA TYR A 821 -96.45 -17.82 -15.91
C TYR A 821 -97.76 -17.01 -15.87
N LYS A 822 -97.71 -15.71 -15.56
CA LYS A 822 -98.92 -14.89 -15.34
C LYS A 822 -99.24 -13.89 -16.44
N LYS A 823 -98.25 -13.41 -17.21
CA LYS A 823 -98.40 -12.36 -18.23
C LYS A 823 -99.06 -11.06 -17.73
N ASP A 824 -98.86 -10.71 -16.46
CA ASP A 824 -99.27 -9.43 -15.89
C ASP A 824 -98.31 -8.31 -16.35
N ASP A 825 -98.76 -7.41 -17.23
CA ASP A 825 -97.99 -6.22 -17.65
C ASP A 825 -97.61 -5.31 -16.47
N ILE A 826 -98.37 -5.38 -15.36
CA ILE A 826 -98.07 -4.68 -14.10
C ILE A 826 -96.72 -5.11 -13.53
N VAL A 827 -96.36 -6.40 -13.63
CA VAL A 827 -95.06 -6.92 -13.15
C VAL A 827 -93.93 -6.43 -14.04
N LEU A 828 -94.15 -6.34 -15.36
CA LEU A 828 -93.18 -5.77 -16.30
C LEU A 828 -92.98 -4.26 -16.08
N LEU A 829 -94.06 -3.53 -15.77
CA LEU A 829 -94.01 -2.10 -15.47
C LEU A 829 -93.26 -1.85 -14.16
N GLN A 830 -93.55 -2.63 -13.10
CA GLN A 830 -92.82 -2.58 -11.83
C GLN A 830 -91.34 -2.97 -12.00
N GLN A 831 -91.02 -3.97 -12.83
CA GLN A 831 -89.61 -4.31 -13.12
C GLN A 831 -88.89 -3.18 -13.87
N ARG A 832 -89.57 -2.48 -14.78
CA ARG A 832 -89.02 -1.27 -15.43
C ARG A 832 -88.89 -0.11 -14.45
N GLU A 833 -89.84 0.08 -13.54
CA GLU A 833 -89.81 1.16 -12.55
C GLU A 833 -88.70 0.95 -11.50
N VAL A 834 -88.53 -0.28 -10.99
CA VAL A 834 -87.40 -0.65 -10.14
C VAL A 834 -86.09 -0.40 -10.86
N LYS A 835 -85.96 -0.82 -12.13
CA LYS A 835 -84.73 -0.60 -12.91
C LYS A 835 -84.48 0.87 -13.25
N LEU A 836 -85.54 1.68 -13.37
CA LEU A 836 -85.43 3.13 -13.55
C LEU A 836 -85.02 3.83 -12.24
N ARG A 837 -85.48 3.33 -11.08
CA ARG A 837 -84.97 3.76 -9.77
C ARG A 837 -83.53 3.33 -9.54
N GLU A 838 -83.14 2.10 -9.86
CA GLU A 838 -81.73 1.64 -9.84
C GLU A 838 -80.83 2.56 -10.68
N LEU A 839 -81.27 2.97 -11.87
CA LEU A 839 -80.51 3.91 -12.73
C LEU A 839 -80.52 5.36 -12.21
N GLN A 840 -81.58 5.80 -11.52
CA GLN A 840 -81.63 7.11 -10.87
C GLN A 840 -80.71 7.14 -9.64
N GLU A 841 -80.69 6.08 -8.82
CA GLU A 841 -79.77 5.93 -7.68
C GLU A 841 -78.32 5.80 -8.14
N GLN A 842 -78.04 5.05 -9.21
CA GLN A 842 -76.70 4.99 -9.81
C GLN A 842 -76.22 6.36 -10.31
N ASN A 843 -77.08 7.12 -10.99
CA ASN A 843 -76.74 8.50 -11.39
C ASN A 843 -76.56 9.43 -10.17
N ALA A 844 -77.37 9.29 -9.12
CA ALA A 844 -77.24 10.07 -7.90
C ALA A 844 -75.92 9.76 -7.17
N LEU A 845 -75.55 8.48 -7.08
CA LEU A 845 -74.26 8.03 -6.52
C LEU A 845 -73.08 8.54 -7.34
N VAL A 846 -73.12 8.45 -8.67
CA VAL A 846 -72.05 9.00 -9.52
C VAL A 846 -71.94 10.53 -9.39
N LEU A 847 -73.05 11.26 -9.24
CA LEU A 847 -73.02 12.69 -8.95
C LEU A 847 -72.50 13.01 -7.54
N GLN A 848 -72.76 12.14 -6.57
CA GLN A 848 -72.21 12.23 -5.22
C GLN A 848 -70.70 11.94 -5.19
N ASP A 849 -70.23 10.92 -5.91
CA ASP A 849 -68.81 10.59 -6.07
C ASP A 849 -68.05 11.73 -6.79
N ILE A 850 -68.64 12.33 -7.82
CA ILE A 850 -68.06 13.51 -8.50
C ILE A 850 -68.05 14.72 -7.55
N ALA A 851 -69.10 14.92 -6.74
CA ALA A 851 -69.14 15.98 -5.74
C ALA A 851 -68.10 15.78 -4.62
N GLU A 852 -67.86 14.54 -4.18
CA GLU A 852 -66.81 14.24 -3.20
C GLU A 852 -65.40 14.33 -3.82
N PHE A 853 -65.22 13.88 -5.06
CA PHE A 853 -63.97 14.10 -5.81
C PHE A 853 -63.66 15.59 -5.96
N THR A 854 -64.69 16.40 -6.23
CA THR A 854 -64.60 17.88 -6.29
C THR A 854 -64.12 18.46 -4.97
N ILE A 855 -64.61 17.97 -3.83
CA ILE A 855 -64.17 18.40 -2.48
C ILE A 855 -62.74 17.93 -2.17
N ARG A 856 -62.38 16.70 -2.54
CA ARG A 856 -61.04 16.12 -2.29
C ARG A 856 -59.95 16.72 -3.19
N HIS A 857 -60.32 17.25 -4.36
CA HIS A 857 -59.40 17.84 -5.35
C HIS A 857 -59.86 19.23 -5.81
N VAL A 858 -59.73 20.23 -4.91
CA VAL A 858 -60.09 21.64 -5.13
C VAL A 858 -59.45 22.25 -6.39
N GLU A 859 -58.27 21.79 -6.82
CA GLU A 859 -57.64 22.20 -8.08
C GLU A 859 -58.45 21.79 -9.32
N ALA A 860 -59.11 20.63 -9.27
CA ALA A 860 -60.00 20.14 -10.31
C ALA A 860 -61.42 20.73 -10.21
N GLU A 861 -61.82 21.24 -9.04
CA GLU A 861 -63.18 21.76 -8.79
C GLU A 861 -63.61 22.81 -9.81
N ALA A 862 -62.75 23.79 -10.12
CA ALA A 862 -63.05 24.84 -11.09
C ALA A 862 -63.27 24.28 -12.51
N TYR A 863 -62.60 23.19 -12.88
CA TYR A 863 -62.74 22.53 -14.17
C TYR A 863 -63.98 21.64 -14.22
N VAL A 864 -64.22 20.84 -13.18
CA VAL A 864 -65.39 19.95 -13.05
C VAL A 864 -66.68 20.77 -12.97
N LYS A 865 -66.75 21.81 -12.14
CA LYS A 865 -67.92 22.70 -12.08
C LYS A 865 -68.17 23.41 -13.41
N LYS A 866 -67.12 23.84 -14.13
CA LYS A 866 -67.26 24.45 -15.46
C LYS A 866 -67.82 23.47 -16.51
N LEU A 867 -67.39 22.20 -16.50
CA LEU A 867 -67.92 21.17 -17.39
C LEU A 867 -69.39 20.81 -17.08
N LEU A 868 -69.77 20.77 -15.80
CA LEU A 868 -71.13 20.43 -15.37
C LEU A 868 -72.11 21.59 -15.57
N MET A 869 -71.69 22.83 -15.30
CA MET A 869 -72.44 24.04 -15.70
C MET A 869 -72.66 24.10 -17.22
N ALA A 870 -71.68 23.73 -18.03
CA ALA A 870 -71.82 23.64 -19.49
C ALA A 870 -72.78 22.52 -19.98
N LYS A 871 -73.37 21.74 -19.05
CA LYS A 871 -74.40 20.73 -19.31
C LYS A 871 -75.68 20.92 -18.49
N ASN A 872 -75.81 22.01 -17.72
CA ASN A 872 -76.91 22.26 -16.78
C ASN A 872 -77.15 21.10 -15.80
N ILE A 873 -76.07 20.48 -15.30
CA ILE A 873 -76.14 19.47 -14.24
C ILE A 873 -75.56 20.09 -12.96
N GLU A 874 -76.40 20.23 -11.94
CA GLU A 874 -75.96 20.70 -10.63
C GLU A 874 -75.42 19.54 -9.77
N LEU A 875 -74.33 19.77 -9.05
CA LEU A 875 -73.80 18.82 -8.07
C LEU A 875 -74.63 18.89 -6.79
N PRO A 876 -74.95 17.74 -6.15
CA PRO A 876 -75.61 17.72 -4.85
C PRO A 876 -74.84 18.56 -3.82
N SER A 877 -75.52 19.51 -3.18
CA SER A 877 -74.92 20.38 -2.17
C SER A 877 -74.86 19.69 -0.81
N PHE A 878 -73.65 19.31 -0.38
CA PHE A 878 -73.44 18.72 0.93
C PHE A 878 -73.70 19.75 2.05
N SER A 879 -74.69 19.46 2.90
CA SER A 879 -74.75 20.03 4.25
C SER A 879 -74.02 19.09 5.22
N PRO A 880 -73.22 19.61 6.17
CA PRO A 880 -72.50 18.78 7.14
C PRO A 880 -73.46 18.24 8.22
N SER A 881 -74.22 17.20 7.85
CA SER A 881 -75.25 16.60 8.71
C SER A 881 -74.67 15.62 9.72
N ILE A 882 -75.03 15.78 11.00
CA ILE A 882 -74.51 14.98 12.12
C ILE A 882 -75.38 13.74 12.34
N ARG A 883 -74.88 12.56 11.94
CA ARG A 883 -75.08 11.19 12.49
C ARG A 883 -74.47 10.18 11.49
N SER A 884 -73.75 9.14 11.89
CA SER A 884 -74.20 7.97 12.69
C SER A 884 -72.96 7.11 13.14
N PRO A 885 -73.09 5.97 13.84
CA PRO A 885 -73.68 5.84 15.18
C PRO A 885 -72.90 4.92 16.15
N ILE A 886 -73.08 5.17 17.46
CA ILE A 886 -73.32 4.18 18.55
C ILE A 886 -72.48 2.88 18.60
N SER A 887 -71.68 2.75 19.66
CA SER A 887 -71.87 1.67 20.63
C SER A 887 -71.65 2.21 22.05
N SER A 888 -72.39 1.70 23.05
CA SER A 888 -72.61 2.41 24.32
C SER A 888 -72.14 1.61 25.55
N CYS A 889 -71.17 2.17 26.28
CA CYS A 889 -71.00 1.92 27.70
C CYS A 889 -72.20 2.47 28.49
N GLY A 890 -72.46 1.94 29.70
CA GLY A 890 -73.52 2.48 30.56
C GLY A 890 -73.24 2.32 32.05
N SER A 891 -73.48 3.40 32.80
CA SER A 891 -73.94 3.44 34.20
C SER A 891 -72.97 2.97 35.32
N SER A 892 -72.88 3.62 36.49
CA SER A 892 -73.45 4.91 36.96
C SER A 892 -72.83 5.36 38.31
N ALA A 893 -73.11 6.62 38.68
CA ALA A 893 -73.13 7.22 40.05
C ALA A 893 -71.81 7.59 40.75
N GLY A 894 -71.82 8.77 41.41
CA GLY A 894 -70.69 9.43 42.09
C GLY A 894 -70.44 9.00 43.54
N SER A 895 -70.02 9.86 44.48
CA SER A 895 -69.83 11.33 44.46
C SER A 895 -68.89 11.80 45.61
N THR A 896 -68.19 12.92 45.40
CA THR A 896 -67.70 13.93 46.41
C THR A 896 -66.91 13.54 47.69
N GLU A 897 -65.82 14.30 47.93
CA GLU A 897 -65.24 14.69 49.25
C GLU A 897 -64.55 13.61 50.14
N GLN A 898 -63.46 13.89 50.90
CA GLN A 898 -62.44 14.95 50.85
C GLN A 898 -61.16 14.54 51.66
N ALA A 899 -60.00 15.13 51.33
CA ALA A 899 -58.85 15.44 52.20
C ALA A 899 -58.03 14.36 52.99
N LEU A 900 -56.75 14.23 52.59
CA LEU A 900 -55.51 14.24 53.42
C LEU A 900 -54.98 13.00 54.22
N LYS A 901 -53.77 12.59 53.80
CA LYS A 901 -52.58 12.17 54.59
C LYS A 901 -52.44 10.76 55.23
N CYS A 902 -51.64 9.95 54.53
CA CYS A 902 -50.39 9.31 54.99
C CYS A 902 -50.35 7.87 55.59
N THR A 903 -49.33 7.15 55.11
CA THR A 903 -48.50 6.08 55.75
C THR A 903 -49.03 4.65 55.96
N SER A 904 -48.58 3.76 55.05
CA SER A 904 -47.68 2.60 55.31
C SER A 904 -48.20 1.15 55.10
N HIS A 905 -47.24 0.29 54.73
CA HIS A 905 -47.21 -1.19 54.66
C HIS A 905 -48.09 -2.00 53.67
N MET A 906 -47.36 -2.64 52.73
CA MET A 906 -47.48 -4.03 52.24
C MET A 906 -48.68 -4.50 51.37
N SER A 907 -48.32 -4.88 50.13
CA SER A 907 -48.72 -6.11 49.40
C SER A 907 -49.91 -6.12 48.40
N VAL A 908 -49.71 -6.94 47.34
CA VAL A 908 -50.69 -7.54 46.40
C VAL A 908 -51.23 -6.72 45.18
N PHE A 909 -50.62 -7.01 44.01
CA PHE A 909 -51.12 -7.03 42.60
C PHE A 909 -51.46 -5.78 41.72
N THR A 910 -51.09 -5.95 40.44
CA THR A 910 -51.61 -5.41 39.14
C THR A 910 -51.26 -4.00 38.57
N SER A 911 -50.61 -4.06 37.37
CA SER A 911 -50.92 -3.35 36.10
C SER A 911 -50.61 -1.85 35.84
N SER A 912 -49.49 -1.62 35.12
CA SER A 912 -49.35 -0.91 33.81
C SER A 912 -49.61 0.61 33.60
N ARG A 913 -48.56 1.32 33.10
CA ARG A 913 -48.55 2.49 32.15
C ARG A 913 -49.34 3.77 32.58
N GLU A 914 -49.18 5.00 32.04
CA GLU A 914 -48.42 5.58 30.91
C GLU A 914 -48.24 7.12 31.07
N SER A 915 -47.52 7.78 30.14
CA SER A 915 -47.56 9.26 29.88
C SER A 915 -47.06 9.50 28.43
N ILE A 916 -47.80 10.12 27.48
CA ILE A 916 -48.06 11.58 27.31
C ILE A 916 -46.74 12.40 27.39
N GLY A 917 -46.31 13.25 26.44
CA GLY A 917 -46.91 13.91 25.25
C GLY A 917 -46.44 15.40 25.24
N SER A 918 -46.36 16.18 24.15
CA SER A 918 -46.66 16.00 22.71
C SER A 918 -46.23 17.25 21.88
N ILE A 919 -45.78 17.07 20.61
CA ILE A 919 -46.06 17.92 19.40
C ILE A 919 -45.66 19.43 19.46
N ILE A 920 -44.80 20.02 18.59
CA ILE A 920 -44.98 20.36 17.14
C ILE A 920 -43.56 20.69 16.53
N LYS A 921 -43.11 20.23 15.35
CA LYS A 921 -43.35 20.68 13.93
C LYS A 921 -42.70 22.06 13.59
N ILE A 922 -42.08 22.38 12.43
CA ILE A 922 -41.79 21.80 11.08
C ILE A 922 -40.37 22.36 10.67
N GLU A 923 -39.57 21.95 9.67
CA GLU A 923 -39.75 21.68 8.22
C GLU A 923 -38.43 21.03 7.62
N PRO A 924 -38.18 20.86 6.29
CA PRO A 924 -38.18 19.53 5.66
C PRO A 924 -36.86 19.09 4.99
N ARG A 925 -36.80 17.80 4.56
CA ARG A 925 -36.42 17.31 3.19
C ARG A 925 -35.84 15.87 3.19
N PHE A 926 -36.50 14.99 2.41
CA PHE A 926 -35.96 14.07 1.37
C PHE A 926 -34.89 13.00 1.73
N GLU A 927 -34.84 11.79 1.15
CA GLU A 927 -35.65 11.14 0.09
C GLU A 927 -35.56 9.59 0.18
N ARG A 928 -36.58 8.86 -0.33
CA ARG A 928 -36.57 7.43 -0.77
C ARG A 928 -36.26 6.33 0.26
N SER A 929 -36.70 5.08 0.07
CA SER A 929 -37.90 4.55 -0.61
C SER A 929 -37.99 3.03 -0.42
N GLN A 930 -39.21 2.52 -0.21
CA GLN A 930 -39.64 1.15 -0.53
C GLN A 930 -38.93 -0.02 0.19
N SER A 931 -39.60 -1.14 0.51
CA SER A 931 -41.03 -1.38 0.73
C SER A 931 -41.21 -2.78 1.33
N LYS A 932 -42.15 -2.94 2.26
CA LYS A 932 -43.06 -4.10 2.40
C LYS A 932 -42.43 -5.52 2.48
N ASP A 933 -42.49 -6.21 3.63
CA ASP A 933 -43.64 -7.04 4.11
C ASP A 933 -43.63 -8.47 3.49
N HIS A 934 -43.84 -9.58 4.22
CA HIS A 934 -44.49 -9.81 5.53
C HIS A 934 -43.86 -10.91 6.42
N PHE A 935 -44.24 -10.84 7.69
CA PHE A 935 -44.52 -11.88 8.70
C PHE A 935 -44.20 -13.38 8.45
N ASN A 936 -43.56 -13.94 9.49
CA ASN A 936 -43.74 -15.25 10.14
C ASN A 936 -43.68 -16.57 9.36
N ASN A 937 -42.79 -17.42 9.87
CA ASN A 937 -42.77 -18.88 10.08
C ASN A 937 -43.61 -19.80 9.15
N ASN A 938 -43.13 -20.97 8.71
CA ASN A 938 -42.08 -21.87 9.25
C ASN A 938 -40.75 -21.24 9.66
#